data_AF-A0A2D8EWC6-F1
#
_entry.id   AF-A0A2D8EWC6-F1
#
_cell.length_a   1.000
_cell.length_b   1.000
_cell.length_c   1.000
_cell.angle_alpha   90.00
_cell.angle_beta   90.00
_cell.angle_gamma   90.00
#
_symmetry.space_group_name_H-M   'P 1'
#
loop_
_entity.id
_entity.type
_entity.pdbx_description
1 polymer ?
#
loop_
_entity_poly.entity_id
_entity_poly.type
_entity_poly.pdbx_seq_one_letter_code
_entity_poly.pdbx_strand_id
1 'polypeptide(L)'
;MAASLVNTGTNNVAVGTFALDANTTASNNTAVGYDALSANTGAENTAAGSNSLVTNTTGTKNAALGAFSLRFNTTGDFNTAAGYQALSANTTADDNTAFGYNTLQANTTGTQNTAVGSLASDAVTTGSYNAALGYQSLSANQTGEKCTAIGSFALRDNTSSNNTAVGSSALLVNTTGTNNTAVGRQALEDATTANNLTAVGSQALAGNTTGANNTATGTTSLLQCTTGDNNTGIGTEALYSLTTGDENTAIGKGAADALTAGSGVVAIGVNSFGAATGSYNTAIGTSALNNVTGNHNIAIGRNTAAAITSGNYNTAIGDYAMDSQTTSSANTAVGYEAATANTTGTQINAFGYRSLKSNTTGIENTGIGCHTLHDNTTGNYNTAVGHNSLYDNTTGIRNTAVGTNALVANTTNNDNTAVGYLCLRNNVNADCSAVGSYALALSTDALKNTAMGYAAGYQLTTGDYNCFYGDNAGYSQTTASFNTLIGRQAGYSVTTGSSQIHIGQGAGYYVTTGSDNTMIGYNAGAYSSHTTTGVQNICIGNYSRTGNTTRAIVIGYDYGGAGGDNTFNVRSSNSYQSNNSSSWATTSDRRIKKNITNNNFGIHLLEKIQVRNFEYKTSEEIIEDSPELEVIAKDLAIDKSGKNIGVIAQELEEVLPECVETTSNGIKTVNSDNLVWYLINAVKELSAKVTALEAA
;
A
#
# COMPACT_ATOMS: atom_id res chain seq x y z
N MET A 1 77.14 24.26 -63.00
CA MET A 1 77.72 25.55 -62.57
C MET A 1 77.12 26.64 -63.43
N ALA A 2 76.14 27.39 -62.91
CA ALA A 2 75.62 28.60 -63.54
C ALA A 2 75.85 29.78 -62.58
N ALA A 3 76.07 30.95 -63.18
CA ALA A 3 76.65 32.14 -62.58
C ALA A 3 75.67 32.96 -61.72
N SER A 4 76.18 33.39 -60.55
CA SER A 4 76.02 34.72 -59.93
C SER A 4 74.68 35.47 -60.11
N LEU A 5 73.66 35.12 -59.32
CA LEU A 5 72.89 36.14 -58.61
C LEU A 5 73.70 36.58 -57.39
N VAL A 6 73.66 37.87 -57.03
CA VAL A 6 74.29 38.39 -55.80
C VAL A 6 73.51 37.85 -54.60
N ASN A 7 73.87 36.65 -54.15
CA ASN A 7 73.33 36.04 -52.95
C ASN A 7 74.09 36.60 -51.74
N THR A 8 73.43 37.45 -50.95
CA THR A 8 73.93 37.98 -49.67
C THR A 8 73.55 37.10 -48.47
N GLY A 9 72.75 36.07 -48.69
CA GLY A 9 72.41 35.06 -47.70
C GLY A 9 73.61 34.18 -47.36
N THR A 10 73.71 33.79 -46.09
CA THR A 10 74.82 33.00 -45.54
C THR A 10 74.36 31.61 -45.11
N ASN A 11 75.30 30.65 -45.02
CA ASN A 11 75.07 29.28 -44.53
C ASN A 11 74.00 28.46 -45.28
N ASN A 12 73.87 28.67 -46.60
CA ASN A 12 72.95 27.88 -47.42
C ASN A 12 73.64 26.64 -48.03
N VAL A 13 72.92 25.53 -48.17
CA VAL A 13 73.35 24.32 -48.87
C VAL A 13 72.44 24.13 -50.09
N ALA A 14 73.01 24.02 -51.29
CA ALA A 14 72.26 23.79 -52.53
C ALA A 14 72.90 22.65 -53.33
N VAL A 15 72.16 21.54 -53.51
CA VAL A 15 72.64 20.33 -54.19
C VAL A 15 71.57 19.83 -55.16
N GLY A 16 71.75 20.08 -56.45
CA GLY A 16 70.82 19.70 -57.52
C GLY A 16 70.63 20.83 -58.53
N THR A 17 70.06 20.51 -59.70
CA THR A 17 69.74 21.52 -60.72
C THR A 17 68.59 22.40 -60.24
N PHE A 18 68.73 23.73 -60.35
CA PHE A 18 67.77 24.76 -59.90
C PHE A 18 67.52 24.81 -58.38
N ALA A 19 68.34 24.14 -57.57
CA ALA A 19 68.23 24.27 -56.12
C ALA A 19 68.64 25.68 -55.66
N LEU A 20 67.77 26.39 -54.95
CA LEU A 20 67.98 27.75 -54.40
C LEU A 20 68.30 28.86 -55.44
N ASP A 21 67.85 28.74 -56.69
CA ASP A 21 68.26 29.64 -57.77
C ASP A 21 67.68 31.07 -57.72
N ALA A 22 66.52 31.29 -57.08
CA ALA A 22 65.99 32.64 -56.83
C ALA A 22 66.43 33.28 -55.50
N ASN A 23 67.19 32.57 -54.65
CA ASN A 23 67.55 33.10 -53.33
C ASN A 23 68.59 34.23 -53.43
N THR A 24 68.22 35.42 -52.96
CA THR A 24 69.06 36.63 -53.00
C THR A 24 69.57 37.07 -51.62
N THR A 25 68.81 36.84 -50.56
CA THR A 25 69.11 37.39 -49.21
C THR A 25 68.91 36.39 -48.07
N ALA A 26 68.18 35.29 -48.28
CA ALA A 26 67.82 34.39 -47.20
C ALA A 26 68.97 33.49 -46.78
N SER A 27 69.10 33.29 -45.47
CA SER A 27 70.19 32.53 -44.85
C SER A 27 69.70 31.20 -44.24
N ASN A 28 70.64 30.28 -43.99
CA ASN A 28 70.44 29.01 -43.29
C ASN A 28 69.45 28.03 -43.98
N ASN A 29 69.34 28.07 -45.31
CA ASN A 29 68.48 27.15 -46.06
C ASN A 29 69.25 25.91 -46.55
N THR A 30 68.62 24.74 -46.55
CA THR A 30 69.17 23.50 -47.12
C THR A 30 68.26 23.00 -48.24
N ALA A 31 68.75 22.94 -49.48
CA ALA A 31 68.05 22.47 -50.66
C ALA A 31 68.81 21.30 -51.32
N VAL A 32 68.20 20.12 -51.36
CA VAL A 32 68.79 18.91 -51.94
C VAL A 32 67.78 18.23 -52.87
N GLY A 33 68.01 18.30 -54.18
CA GLY A 33 67.13 17.76 -55.21
C GLY A 33 66.99 18.68 -56.41
N TYR A 34 66.37 18.17 -57.47
CA TYR A 34 65.98 18.98 -58.62
C TYR A 34 64.90 19.98 -58.19
N ASP A 35 65.09 21.27 -58.47
CA ASP A 35 64.09 22.34 -58.25
C ASP A 35 63.65 22.49 -56.78
N ALA A 36 64.51 22.11 -55.83
CA ALA A 36 64.23 22.30 -54.40
C ALA A 36 64.47 23.76 -54.00
N LEU A 37 63.49 24.41 -53.34
CA LEU A 37 63.58 25.82 -52.91
C LEU A 37 63.87 26.83 -54.04
N SER A 38 63.44 26.58 -55.29
CA SER A 38 63.81 27.44 -56.42
C SER A 38 63.29 28.87 -56.31
N ALA A 39 62.07 29.11 -55.85
CA ALA A 39 61.54 30.47 -55.65
C ALA A 39 61.89 31.11 -54.28
N ASN A 40 62.68 30.44 -53.43
CA ASN A 40 62.85 30.76 -52.02
C ASN A 40 63.47 32.13 -51.72
N THR A 41 62.72 32.99 -51.01
CA THR A 41 63.24 34.22 -50.37
C THR A 41 63.13 34.21 -48.83
N GLY A 42 62.67 33.12 -48.22
CA GLY A 42 62.54 32.94 -46.77
C GLY A 42 63.73 32.20 -46.15
N ALA A 43 63.97 32.40 -44.85
CA ALA A 43 65.12 31.85 -44.12
C ALA A 43 64.81 30.54 -43.38
N GLU A 44 65.85 29.78 -43.05
CA GLU A 44 65.81 28.58 -42.20
C GLU A 44 64.95 27.42 -42.74
N ASN A 45 64.76 27.33 -44.05
CA ASN A 45 64.00 26.24 -44.68
C ASN A 45 64.89 25.06 -45.07
N THR A 46 64.38 23.84 -44.86
CA THR A 46 65.02 22.59 -45.30
C THR A 46 64.14 21.90 -46.32
N ALA A 47 64.64 21.63 -47.53
CA ALA A 47 63.96 20.92 -48.59
C ALA A 47 64.87 19.82 -49.16
N ALA A 48 64.47 18.56 -49.06
CA ALA A 48 65.19 17.41 -49.58
C ALA A 48 64.24 16.51 -50.38
N GLY A 49 64.30 16.60 -51.70
CA GLY A 49 63.42 15.91 -52.64
C GLY A 49 63.23 16.72 -53.91
N SER A 50 62.95 16.03 -55.03
CA SER A 50 62.63 16.70 -56.30
C SER A 50 61.36 17.54 -56.15
N ASN A 51 61.41 18.81 -56.59
CA ASN A 51 60.32 19.77 -56.52
C ASN A 51 59.76 19.95 -55.09
N SER A 52 60.61 19.92 -54.07
CA SER A 52 60.21 20.22 -52.68
C SER A 52 60.33 21.72 -52.40
N LEU A 53 59.30 22.31 -51.78
CA LEU A 53 59.25 23.75 -51.46
C LEU A 53 59.47 24.73 -52.64
N VAL A 54 59.03 24.37 -53.85
CA VAL A 54 59.33 25.09 -55.11
C VAL A 54 58.96 26.57 -55.04
N THR A 55 57.74 26.89 -54.60
CA THR A 55 57.19 28.26 -54.71
C THR A 55 57.30 29.07 -53.42
N ASN A 56 58.10 28.64 -52.44
CA ASN A 56 58.23 29.35 -51.16
C ASN A 56 58.74 30.76 -51.43
N THR A 57 58.02 31.81 -51.08
CA THR A 57 58.51 33.18 -51.21
C THR A 57 59.02 33.64 -49.86
N THR A 58 58.15 33.91 -48.89
CA THR A 58 58.55 34.48 -47.59
C THR A 58 58.48 33.51 -46.42
N GLY A 59 57.90 32.32 -46.60
CA GLY A 59 57.76 31.33 -45.52
C GLY A 59 59.10 30.90 -44.92
N THR A 60 59.15 30.70 -43.62
CA THR A 60 60.35 30.43 -42.83
C THR A 60 60.21 29.18 -41.98
N LYS A 61 61.34 28.55 -41.65
CA LYS A 61 61.42 27.38 -40.75
C LYS A 61 60.55 26.20 -41.19
N ASN A 62 60.39 26.02 -42.50
CA ASN A 62 59.69 24.88 -43.06
C ASN A 62 60.66 23.71 -43.33
N ALA A 63 60.21 22.48 -43.12
CA ALA A 63 60.96 21.26 -43.41
C ALA A 63 60.18 20.37 -44.40
N ALA A 64 60.70 20.15 -45.60
CA ALA A 64 60.08 19.37 -46.67
C ALA A 64 60.99 18.22 -47.12
N LEU A 65 60.63 16.98 -46.79
CA LEU A 65 61.45 15.78 -47.01
C LEU A 65 60.66 14.79 -47.88
N GLY A 66 60.92 14.75 -49.18
CA GLY A 66 60.21 13.90 -50.15
C GLY A 66 59.87 14.66 -51.42
N ALA A 67 59.67 13.94 -52.52
CA ALA A 67 59.33 14.58 -53.79
C ALA A 67 57.95 15.26 -53.71
N PHE A 68 57.87 16.50 -54.21
CA PHE A 68 56.68 17.35 -54.19
C PHE A 68 56.12 17.66 -52.79
N SER A 69 56.90 17.48 -51.73
CA SER A 69 56.49 17.88 -50.36
C SER A 69 56.48 19.41 -50.23
N LEU A 70 55.42 19.97 -49.62
CA LEU A 70 55.21 21.41 -49.44
C LEU A 70 55.41 22.24 -50.74
N ARG A 71 55.11 21.65 -51.91
CA ARG A 71 55.46 22.19 -53.23
C ARG A 71 54.99 23.64 -53.44
N PHE A 72 53.76 23.94 -53.03
CA PHE A 72 53.11 25.23 -53.28
C PHE A 72 53.13 26.21 -52.09
N ASN A 73 53.92 25.94 -51.04
CA ASN A 73 54.05 26.88 -49.92
C ASN A 73 54.51 28.24 -50.45
N THR A 74 53.84 29.34 -50.10
CA THR A 74 54.24 30.69 -50.51
C THR A 74 54.68 31.50 -49.30
N THR A 75 53.82 31.65 -48.28
CA THR A 75 54.12 32.46 -47.09
C THR A 75 54.01 31.71 -45.77
N GLY A 76 53.58 30.43 -45.77
CA GLY A 76 53.35 29.67 -44.54
C GLY A 76 54.66 29.37 -43.79
N ASP A 77 54.62 29.48 -42.46
CA ASP A 77 55.73 29.28 -41.54
C ASP A 77 55.59 27.98 -40.73
N PHE A 78 56.71 27.45 -40.24
CA PHE A 78 56.78 26.32 -39.28
C PHE A 78 56.10 25.00 -39.75
N ASN A 79 55.98 24.79 -41.06
CA ASN A 79 55.40 23.55 -41.57
C ASN A 79 56.44 22.44 -41.70
N THR A 80 56.10 21.23 -41.28
CA THR A 80 56.91 20.02 -41.45
C THR A 80 56.17 19.02 -42.33
N ALA A 81 56.70 18.71 -43.52
CA ALA A 81 56.17 17.71 -44.43
C ALA A 81 57.21 16.67 -44.80
N ALA A 82 56.91 15.39 -44.60
CA ALA A 82 57.80 14.29 -44.94
C ALA A 82 57.03 13.15 -45.63
N GLY A 83 57.34 12.90 -46.90
CA GLY A 83 56.64 11.94 -47.75
C GLY A 83 56.40 12.48 -49.16
N TYR A 84 56.00 11.60 -50.07
CA TYR A 84 55.61 12.01 -51.42
C TYR A 84 54.32 12.83 -51.38
N GLN A 85 54.35 14.04 -51.93
CA GLN A 85 53.21 14.98 -51.96
C GLN A 85 52.61 15.33 -50.59
N ALA A 86 53.35 15.15 -49.50
CA ALA A 86 52.93 15.62 -48.18
C ALA A 86 52.77 17.16 -48.20
N LEU A 87 51.60 17.66 -47.79
CA LEU A 87 51.26 19.08 -47.65
C LEU A 87 51.45 19.91 -48.94
N SER A 88 51.24 19.28 -50.11
CA SER A 88 51.67 19.85 -51.39
C SER A 88 50.97 21.14 -51.83
N ALA A 89 49.71 21.36 -51.41
CA ALA A 89 48.89 22.52 -51.80
C ALA A 89 48.93 23.67 -50.79
N ASN A 90 49.72 23.57 -49.71
CA ASN A 90 49.78 24.60 -48.67
C ASN A 90 50.20 25.91 -49.30
N THR A 91 49.44 26.99 -49.11
CA THR A 91 49.81 28.30 -49.69
C THR A 91 50.30 29.25 -48.62
N THR A 92 49.51 29.44 -47.56
CA THR A 92 49.71 30.46 -46.53
C THR A 92 49.53 29.92 -45.11
N ALA A 93 49.29 28.61 -44.95
CA ALA A 93 48.97 28.04 -43.65
C ALA A 93 50.22 27.71 -42.83
N ASP A 94 50.12 27.90 -41.52
CA ASP A 94 51.21 27.75 -40.56
C ASP A 94 51.05 26.52 -39.66
N ASP A 95 52.16 26.09 -39.05
CA ASP A 95 52.23 25.10 -37.97
C ASP A 95 51.64 23.71 -38.32
N ASN A 96 51.67 23.29 -39.60
CA ASN A 96 51.19 21.97 -39.99
C ASN A 96 52.30 20.91 -39.96
N THR A 97 51.98 19.72 -39.47
CA THR A 97 52.86 18.53 -39.50
C THR A 97 52.23 17.45 -40.37
N ALA A 98 52.91 17.01 -41.42
CA ALA A 98 52.43 16.00 -42.39
C ALA A 98 53.49 14.91 -42.60
N PHE A 99 53.19 13.65 -42.29
CA PHE A 99 54.11 12.53 -42.49
C PHE A 99 53.43 11.35 -43.22
N GLY A 100 53.81 11.09 -44.46
CA GLY A 100 53.30 9.99 -45.28
C GLY A 100 52.96 10.38 -46.71
N TYR A 101 52.49 9.41 -47.49
CA TYR A 101 52.04 9.61 -48.87
C TYR A 101 50.74 10.43 -48.90
N ASN A 102 50.72 11.53 -49.67
CA ASN A 102 49.56 12.42 -49.86
C ASN A 102 48.89 12.91 -48.55
N THR A 103 49.66 13.05 -47.48
CA THR A 103 49.14 13.61 -46.22
C THR A 103 48.86 15.10 -46.34
N LEU A 104 47.70 15.58 -45.86
CA LEU A 104 47.29 17.00 -45.98
C LEU A 104 47.44 17.57 -47.41
N GLN A 105 47.25 16.73 -48.44
CA GLN A 105 47.57 17.09 -49.82
C GLN A 105 46.85 18.36 -50.29
N ALA A 106 45.59 18.53 -49.92
CA ALA A 106 44.72 19.63 -50.33
C ALA A 106 44.76 20.86 -49.39
N ASN A 107 45.54 20.84 -48.30
CA ASN A 107 45.51 21.93 -47.32
C ASN A 107 46.01 23.21 -47.96
N THR A 108 45.23 24.29 -47.91
CA THR A 108 45.58 25.58 -48.52
C THR A 108 45.87 26.65 -47.47
N THR A 109 44.97 26.77 -46.48
CA THR A 109 45.02 27.80 -45.42
C THR A 109 44.74 27.26 -44.00
N GLY A 110 44.43 25.96 -43.84
CA GLY A 110 44.18 25.34 -42.54
C GLY A 110 45.45 25.24 -41.71
N THR A 111 45.40 25.66 -40.44
CA THR A 111 46.58 25.78 -39.56
C THR A 111 46.57 24.75 -38.45
N GLN A 112 47.74 24.47 -37.88
CA GLN A 112 47.89 23.63 -36.69
C GLN A 112 47.31 22.22 -36.84
N ASN A 113 47.38 21.66 -38.05
CA ASN A 113 46.98 20.29 -38.31
C ASN A 113 48.17 19.33 -38.17
N THR A 114 47.96 18.18 -37.53
CA THR A 114 48.95 17.09 -37.43
C THR A 114 48.40 15.86 -38.15
N ALA A 115 49.03 15.42 -39.24
CA ALA A 115 48.63 14.26 -40.03
C ALA A 115 49.79 13.28 -40.23
N VAL A 116 49.59 12.01 -39.88
CA VAL A 116 50.60 10.95 -40.00
C VAL A 116 49.95 9.66 -40.51
N GLY A 117 50.47 9.13 -41.62
CA GLY A 117 49.94 7.93 -42.29
C GLY A 117 49.52 8.21 -43.73
N SER A 118 49.48 7.20 -44.59
CA SER A 118 49.10 7.41 -46.00
C SER A 118 47.66 7.91 -46.12
N LEU A 119 47.46 9.00 -46.87
CA LEU A 119 46.17 9.67 -47.08
C LEU A 119 45.49 10.19 -45.80
N ALA A 120 46.25 10.46 -44.73
CA ALA A 120 45.70 11.11 -43.55
C ALA A 120 45.40 12.59 -43.84
N SER A 121 44.15 13.02 -43.57
CA SER A 121 43.64 14.38 -43.79
C SER A 121 43.86 14.93 -45.21
N ASP A 122 43.82 14.08 -46.23
CA ASP A 122 44.15 14.45 -47.61
C ASP A 122 43.19 15.46 -48.26
N ALA A 123 41.95 15.56 -47.77
CA ALA A 123 40.95 16.51 -48.25
C ALA A 123 40.83 17.83 -47.46
N VAL A 124 41.57 18.03 -46.37
CA VAL A 124 41.51 19.28 -45.59
C VAL A 124 41.93 20.44 -46.47
N THR A 125 41.11 21.50 -46.55
CA THR A 125 41.42 22.72 -47.34
C THR A 125 41.65 23.92 -46.43
N THR A 126 40.71 24.17 -45.52
CA THR A 126 40.75 25.32 -44.58
C THR A 126 40.54 24.92 -43.11
N GLY A 127 40.19 23.67 -42.82
CA GLY A 127 39.99 23.18 -41.45
C GLY A 127 41.28 23.24 -40.62
N SER A 128 41.18 23.68 -39.37
CA SER A 128 42.32 23.87 -38.46
C SER A 128 42.20 22.99 -37.20
N TYR A 129 43.31 22.84 -36.48
CA TYR A 129 43.39 22.11 -35.20
C TYR A 129 43.00 20.63 -35.29
N ASN A 130 43.23 19.98 -36.43
CA ASN A 130 42.93 18.56 -36.60
C ASN A 130 44.14 17.67 -36.33
N ALA A 131 43.94 16.53 -35.66
CA ALA A 131 44.95 15.52 -35.43
C ALA A 131 44.52 14.20 -36.08
N ALA A 132 45.26 13.73 -37.09
CA ALA A 132 44.98 12.51 -37.84
C ALA A 132 46.19 11.56 -37.82
N LEU A 133 46.04 10.36 -37.29
CA LEU A 133 47.10 9.34 -37.20
C LEU A 133 46.56 8.00 -37.67
N GLY A 134 46.91 7.58 -38.88
CA GLY A 134 46.50 6.30 -39.47
C GLY A 134 46.19 6.40 -40.96
N TYR A 135 46.08 5.25 -41.61
CA TYR A 135 45.71 5.15 -43.02
C TYR A 135 44.29 5.69 -43.25
N GLN A 136 44.14 6.66 -44.18
CA GLN A 136 42.87 7.32 -44.50
C GLN A 136 42.09 7.82 -43.27
N SER A 137 42.81 8.31 -42.26
CA SER A 137 42.18 8.99 -41.12
C SER A 137 41.77 10.41 -41.53
N LEU A 138 40.53 10.80 -41.24
CA LEU A 138 39.97 12.13 -41.53
C LEU A 138 40.00 12.53 -43.03
N SER A 139 39.82 11.58 -43.96
CA SER A 139 40.07 11.78 -45.40
C SER A 139 39.02 12.58 -46.18
N ALA A 140 37.83 12.84 -45.64
CA ALA A 140 36.79 13.63 -46.29
C ALA A 140 36.62 15.04 -45.72
N ASN A 141 37.31 15.34 -44.61
CA ASN A 141 37.11 16.60 -43.91
C ASN A 141 37.70 17.76 -44.69
N GLN A 142 36.87 18.67 -45.19
CA GLN A 142 37.34 19.84 -45.95
C GLN A 142 37.54 21.06 -45.05
N THR A 143 36.54 21.37 -44.22
CA THR A 143 36.48 22.61 -43.43
C THR A 143 36.29 22.39 -41.93
N GLY A 144 36.05 21.15 -41.48
CA GLY A 144 35.83 20.84 -40.07
C GLY A 144 37.08 21.03 -39.23
N GLU A 145 36.88 21.46 -37.99
CA GLU A 145 37.96 21.82 -37.06
C GLU A 145 37.93 20.97 -35.79
N LYS A 146 39.05 20.91 -35.08
CA LYS A 146 39.17 20.28 -33.75
C LYS A 146 38.77 18.80 -33.74
N CYS A 147 39.04 18.09 -34.83
CA CYS A 147 38.82 16.66 -34.92
C CYS A 147 40.08 15.88 -34.55
N THR A 148 39.93 14.82 -33.76
CA THR A 148 41.00 13.87 -33.43
C THR A 148 40.65 12.51 -34.02
N ALA A 149 41.44 12.01 -34.98
CA ALA A 149 41.24 10.76 -35.70
C ALA A 149 42.48 9.86 -35.57
N ILE A 150 42.46 8.87 -34.69
CA ILE A 150 43.59 7.96 -34.43
C ILE A 150 43.16 6.53 -34.74
N GLY A 151 43.72 5.95 -35.80
CA GLY A 151 43.40 4.61 -36.28
C GLY A 151 43.16 4.58 -37.79
N SER A 152 43.22 3.39 -38.39
CA SER A 152 42.87 3.22 -39.80
C SER A 152 41.40 3.57 -40.01
N PHE A 153 41.11 4.46 -40.97
CA PHE A 153 39.75 4.91 -41.31
C PHE A 153 38.98 5.61 -40.17
N ALA A 154 39.64 6.05 -39.10
CA ALA A 154 38.98 6.87 -38.08
C ALA A 154 38.49 8.18 -38.73
N LEU A 155 37.21 8.54 -38.55
CA LEU A 155 36.60 9.75 -39.13
C LEU A 155 36.74 9.87 -40.67
N ARG A 156 36.81 8.75 -41.40
CA ARG A 156 37.09 8.75 -42.86
C ARG A 156 36.19 9.71 -43.65
N ASP A 157 34.87 9.67 -43.41
CA ASP A 157 33.89 10.42 -44.19
C ASP A 157 33.43 11.73 -43.49
N ASN A 158 34.04 12.07 -42.34
CA ASN A 158 33.69 13.24 -41.52
C ASN A 158 33.84 14.56 -42.27
N THR A 159 32.75 15.33 -42.35
CA THR A 159 32.74 16.71 -42.88
C THR A 159 32.43 17.76 -41.80
N SER A 160 32.50 17.36 -40.53
CA SER A 160 32.07 18.11 -39.34
C SER A 160 33.23 18.43 -38.37
N SER A 161 32.94 19.20 -37.31
CA SER A 161 33.89 19.65 -36.28
C SER A 161 33.68 18.99 -34.91
N ASN A 162 34.69 19.08 -34.04
CA ASN A 162 34.67 18.65 -32.64
C ASN A 162 34.39 17.15 -32.43
N ASN A 163 34.91 16.29 -33.30
CA ASN A 163 34.75 14.84 -33.17
C ASN A 163 36.06 14.16 -32.76
N THR A 164 36.00 13.25 -31.80
CA THR A 164 37.13 12.44 -31.36
C THR A 164 36.86 10.98 -31.72
N ALA A 165 37.74 10.36 -32.49
CA ALA A 165 37.69 8.97 -32.89
C ALA A 165 39.06 8.31 -32.67
N VAL A 166 39.10 7.29 -31.81
CA VAL A 166 40.31 6.53 -31.47
C VAL A 166 40.01 5.04 -31.61
N GLY A 167 40.46 4.44 -32.70
CA GLY A 167 40.21 3.05 -33.06
C GLY A 167 40.06 2.87 -34.57
N SER A 168 40.26 1.64 -35.05
CA SER A 168 40.01 1.34 -36.46
C SER A 168 38.53 1.50 -36.78
N SER A 169 38.23 2.25 -37.84
CA SER A 169 36.86 2.56 -38.30
C SER A 169 35.96 3.19 -37.23
N ALA A 170 36.55 3.86 -36.22
CA ALA A 170 35.77 4.62 -35.26
C ALA A 170 35.15 5.84 -35.96
N LEU A 171 33.84 6.03 -35.80
CA LEU A 171 33.09 7.16 -36.36
C LEU A 171 33.26 7.31 -37.88
N LEU A 172 33.18 6.17 -38.60
CA LEU A 172 33.60 6.01 -39.99
C LEU A 172 32.84 6.89 -40.98
N VAL A 173 31.49 6.84 -40.92
CA VAL A 173 30.60 7.47 -41.93
C VAL A 173 29.96 8.77 -41.45
N ASN A 174 30.50 9.39 -40.39
CA ASN A 174 29.96 10.65 -39.88
C ASN A 174 30.03 11.70 -40.99
N THR A 175 28.95 12.44 -41.23
CA THR A 175 28.93 13.53 -42.21
C THR A 175 28.81 14.84 -41.46
N THR A 176 27.65 15.12 -40.87
CA THR A 176 27.34 16.40 -40.21
C THR A 176 27.32 16.33 -38.68
N GLY A 177 27.41 15.15 -38.07
CA GLY A 177 27.36 14.98 -36.62
C GLY A 177 28.53 15.65 -35.90
N THR A 178 28.28 16.31 -34.77
CA THR A 178 29.24 17.10 -33.99
C THR A 178 29.33 16.62 -32.53
N ASN A 179 30.46 16.93 -31.87
CA ASN A 179 30.69 16.64 -30.45
C ASN A 179 30.60 15.14 -30.10
N ASN A 180 30.99 14.28 -31.03
CA ASN A 180 30.96 12.83 -30.84
C ASN A 180 32.34 12.32 -30.37
N THR A 181 32.34 11.45 -29.38
CA THR A 181 33.52 10.75 -28.86
C THR A 181 33.38 9.25 -29.10
N ALA A 182 34.23 8.68 -29.94
CA ALA A 182 34.30 7.26 -30.25
C ALA A 182 35.68 6.71 -29.87
N VAL A 183 35.74 5.79 -28.91
CA VAL A 183 37.00 5.16 -28.46
C VAL A 183 36.82 3.64 -28.47
N GLY A 184 37.38 2.99 -29.48
CA GLY A 184 37.26 1.55 -29.70
C GLY A 184 37.15 1.22 -31.19
N ARG A 185 37.46 -0.02 -31.54
CA ARG A 185 37.27 -0.53 -32.91
C ARG A 185 35.78 -0.47 -33.26
N GLN A 186 35.44 0.18 -34.37
CA GLN A 186 34.06 0.33 -34.86
C GLN A 186 33.08 0.98 -33.85
N ALA A 187 33.57 1.76 -32.90
CA ALA A 187 32.69 2.59 -32.08
C ALA A 187 32.03 3.65 -32.98
N LEU A 188 30.69 3.78 -32.92
CA LEU A 188 29.91 4.70 -33.76
C LEU A 188 30.11 4.54 -35.27
N GLU A 189 30.32 3.31 -35.76
CA GLU A 189 30.63 3.05 -37.17
C GLU A 189 29.60 3.63 -38.15
N ASP A 190 28.30 3.50 -37.86
CA ASP A 190 27.19 3.91 -38.74
C ASP A 190 26.62 5.32 -38.44
N ALA A 191 27.23 6.07 -37.53
CA ALA A 191 26.77 7.41 -37.18
C ALA A 191 26.96 8.39 -38.33
N THR A 192 25.87 9.00 -38.79
CA THR A 192 25.88 9.91 -39.96
C THR A 192 25.68 11.37 -39.58
N THR A 193 24.64 11.68 -38.80
CA THR A 193 24.21 13.06 -38.48
C THR A 193 23.97 13.31 -37.00
N ALA A 194 24.15 12.28 -36.17
CA ALA A 194 23.92 12.33 -34.74
C ALA A 194 24.93 13.20 -33.99
N ASN A 195 24.50 13.81 -32.88
CA ASN A 195 25.32 14.71 -32.07
C ASN A 195 25.44 14.23 -30.62
N ASN A 196 26.50 14.70 -29.95
CA ASN A 196 26.74 14.51 -28.52
C ASN A 196 26.79 13.03 -28.08
N LEU A 197 27.34 12.16 -28.91
CA LEU A 197 27.48 10.75 -28.60
C LEU A 197 28.77 10.47 -27.84
N THR A 198 28.71 9.61 -26.84
CA THR A 198 29.89 9.07 -26.16
C THR A 198 29.89 7.56 -26.28
N ALA A 199 30.82 6.99 -27.04
CA ALA A 199 30.96 5.56 -27.26
C ALA A 199 32.38 5.10 -26.90
N VAL A 200 32.51 4.32 -25.83
CA VAL A 200 33.80 3.81 -25.33
C VAL A 200 33.73 2.29 -25.21
N GLY A 201 34.35 1.58 -26.15
CA GLY A 201 34.32 0.11 -26.24
C GLY A 201 34.32 -0.35 -27.68
N SER A 202 34.69 -1.62 -27.93
CA SER A 202 34.56 -2.20 -29.26
C SER A 202 33.08 -2.27 -29.64
N GLN A 203 32.72 -1.68 -30.79
CA GLN A 203 31.36 -1.64 -31.33
C GLN A 203 30.32 -1.01 -30.38
N ALA A 204 30.73 -0.13 -29.47
CA ALA A 204 29.78 0.69 -28.70
C ALA A 204 29.02 1.63 -29.66
N LEU A 205 27.69 1.66 -29.59
CA LEU A 205 26.80 2.45 -30.46
C LEU A 205 27.03 2.24 -31.98
N ALA A 206 27.53 1.08 -32.42
CA ALA A 206 27.96 0.92 -33.81
C ALA A 206 26.83 1.16 -34.84
N GLY A 207 25.58 0.78 -34.53
CA GLY A 207 24.42 0.96 -35.42
C GLY A 207 23.72 2.31 -35.32
N ASN A 208 24.20 3.25 -34.49
CA ASN A 208 23.51 4.52 -34.24
C ASN A 208 23.63 5.45 -35.43
N THR A 209 22.56 5.61 -36.22
CA THR A 209 22.56 6.43 -37.42
C THR A 209 22.28 7.90 -37.13
N THR A 210 21.20 8.20 -36.39
CA THR A 210 20.73 9.57 -36.11
C THR A 210 20.42 9.86 -34.63
N GLY A 211 20.32 8.85 -33.77
CA GLY A 211 20.02 9.03 -32.34
C GLY A 211 21.07 9.89 -31.63
N ALA A 212 20.64 10.86 -30.82
CA ALA A 212 21.47 11.88 -30.19
C ALA A 212 21.58 11.71 -28.66
N ASN A 213 22.62 12.30 -28.09
CA ASN A 213 22.88 12.32 -26.64
C ASN A 213 22.97 10.92 -25.98
N ASN A 214 23.39 9.91 -26.75
CA ASN A 214 23.58 8.56 -26.21
C ASN A 214 24.98 8.38 -25.62
N THR A 215 25.06 7.72 -24.47
CA THR A 215 26.31 7.33 -23.81
C THR A 215 26.40 5.81 -23.73
N ALA A 216 27.38 5.21 -24.38
CA ALA A 216 27.67 3.78 -24.36
C ALA A 216 29.11 3.53 -23.88
N THR A 217 29.27 2.81 -22.77
CA THR A 217 30.58 2.40 -22.26
C THR A 217 30.60 0.90 -22.02
N GLY A 218 31.36 0.16 -22.84
CA GLY A 218 31.42 -1.29 -22.81
C GLY A 218 31.38 -1.88 -24.22
N THR A 219 31.91 -3.09 -24.37
CA THR A 219 31.80 -3.83 -25.64
C THR A 219 30.33 -4.03 -25.98
N THR A 220 29.97 -3.70 -27.23
CA THR A 220 28.60 -3.85 -27.80
C THR A 220 27.47 -3.22 -26.98
N SER A 221 27.76 -2.25 -26.11
CA SER A 221 26.71 -1.47 -25.46
C SER A 221 25.99 -0.59 -26.48
N LEU A 222 24.64 -0.58 -26.43
CA LEU A 222 23.78 0.15 -27.38
C LEU A 222 24.05 -0.19 -28.86
N LEU A 223 24.50 -1.41 -29.15
CA LEU A 223 24.97 -1.79 -30.49
C LEU A 223 23.92 -1.53 -31.59
N GLN A 224 22.66 -1.89 -31.34
CA GLN A 224 21.58 -1.84 -32.32
C GLN A 224 20.81 -0.50 -32.31
N CYS A 225 21.17 0.45 -31.45
CA CYS A 225 20.45 1.72 -31.36
C CYS A 225 20.58 2.41 -32.70
N THR A 226 19.48 2.80 -33.35
CA THR A 226 19.50 3.48 -34.66
C THR A 226 19.11 4.94 -34.52
N THR A 227 17.98 5.20 -33.86
CA THR A 227 17.34 6.53 -33.79
C THR A 227 16.92 6.96 -32.39
N GLY A 228 17.07 6.11 -31.38
CA GLY A 228 16.70 6.44 -30.00
C GLY A 228 17.63 7.48 -29.37
N ASP A 229 17.08 8.37 -28.56
CA ASP A 229 17.78 9.51 -27.95
C ASP A 229 17.95 9.35 -26.43
N ASN A 230 18.96 10.03 -25.88
CA ASN A 230 19.18 10.17 -24.43
C ASN A 230 19.33 8.85 -23.66
N ASN A 231 19.91 7.83 -24.29
CA ASN A 231 20.13 6.53 -23.67
C ASN A 231 21.53 6.42 -23.06
N THR A 232 21.62 5.84 -21.87
CA THR A 232 22.88 5.56 -21.17
C THR A 232 23.05 4.05 -20.99
N GLY A 233 23.96 3.43 -21.72
CA GLY A 233 24.37 2.04 -21.56
C GLY A 233 25.80 1.94 -20.98
N ILE A 234 25.98 1.30 -19.85
CA ILE A 234 27.29 1.09 -19.22
C ILE A 234 27.43 -0.38 -18.82
N GLY A 235 28.32 -1.10 -19.48
CA GLY A 235 28.54 -2.53 -19.31
C GLY A 235 28.56 -3.26 -20.65
N THR A 236 29.13 -4.46 -20.66
CA THR A 236 29.06 -5.32 -21.85
C THR A 236 27.59 -5.65 -22.16
N GLU A 237 27.17 -5.45 -23.41
CA GLU A 237 25.81 -5.74 -23.89
C GLU A 237 24.68 -4.95 -23.18
N ALA A 238 24.98 -3.88 -22.44
CA ALA A 238 23.95 -3.01 -21.89
C ALA A 238 23.16 -2.35 -23.04
N LEU A 239 21.82 -2.50 -23.04
CA LEU A 239 20.90 -2.06 -24.10
C LEU A 239 21.25 -2.58 -25.51
N TYR A 240 21.75 -3.82 -25.59
CA TYR A 240 22.24 -4.40 -26.85
C TYR A 240 21.24 -4.31 -28.01
N SER A 241 19.97 -4.68 -27.79
CA SER A 241 18.92 -4.73 -28.82
C SER A 241 18.09 -3.46 -29.01
N LEU A 242 18.39 -2.37 -28.29
CA LEU A 242 17.61 -1.13 -28.40
C LEU A 242 17.70 -0.58 -29.82
N THR A 243 16.59 -0.22 -30.47
CA THR A 243 16.59 0.36 -31.83
C THR A 243 16.08 1.80 -31.84
N THR A 244 14.95 2.10 -31.20
CA THR A 244 14.26 3.41 -31.27
C THR A 244 13.77 3.96 -29.92
N GLY A 245 14.02 3.28 -28.80
CA GLY A 245 13.54 3.73 -27.50
C GLY A 245 14.40 4.86 -26.91
N ASP A 246 13.77 5.73 -26.11
CA ASP A 246 14.39 6.93 -25.57
C ASP A 246 14.55 6.89 -24.04
N GLU A 247 15.46 7.70 -23.51
CA GLU A 247 15.59 7.98 -22.07
C GLU A 247 15.84 6.72 -21.20
N ASN A 248 16.50 5.71 -21.77
CA ASN A 248 16.80 4.48 -21.03
C ASN A 248 18.17 4.57 -20.34
N THR A 249 18.25 4.12 -19.09
CA THR A 249 19.50 3.98 -18.33
C THR A 249 19.73 2.52 -17.99
N ALA A 250 20.78 1.91 -18.54
CA ALA A 250 21.20 0.55 -18.26
C ALA A 250 22.65 0.49 -17.76
N ILE A 251 22.88 -0.04 -16.57
CA ILE A 251 24.20 -0.13 -15.94
C ILE A 251 24.42 -1.55 -15.41
N GLY A 252 25.31 -2.30 -16.04
CA GLY A 252 25.62 -3.70 -15.73
C GLY A 252 25.79 -4.53 -16.99
N LYS A 253 26.42 -5.71 -16.85
CA LYS A 253 26.50 -6.67 -17.96
C LYS A 253 25.09 -7.17 -18.29
N GLY A 254 24.68 -7.07 -19.56
CA GLY A 254 23.38 -7.55 -20.04
C GLY A 254 22.19 -6.80 -19.45
N ALA A 255 22.39 -5.59 -18.91
CA ALA A 255 21.27 -4.79 -18.40
C ALA A 255 20.40 -4.31 -19.57
N ALA A 256 19.10 -4.64 -19.53
CA ALA A 256 18.11 -4.32 -20.57
C ALA A 256 18.52 -4.76 -21.98
N ASP A 257 19.19 -5.92 -22.12
CA ASP A 257 19.79 -6.35 -23.38
C ASP A 257 18.77 -6.74 -24.45
N ALA A 258 17.56 -7.20 -24.09
CA ALA A 258 16.47 -7.45 -25.04
C ALA A 258 15.51 -6.28 -25.28
N LEU A 259 15.72 -5.11 -24.64
CA LEU A 259 14.85 -3.95 -24.84
C LEU A 259 15.00 -3.44 -26.28
N THR A 260 13.91 -3.42 -27.07
CA THR A 260 13.95 -2.98 -28.48
C THR A 260 13.46 -1.55 -28.69
N ALA A 261 12.29 -1.21 -28.16
CA ALA A 261 11.66 0.11 -28.38
C ALA A 261 11.09 0.78 -27.12
N GLY A 262 11.24 0.16 -25.95
CA GLY A 262 10.74 0.73 -24.70
C GLY A 262 11.52 1.98 -24.30
N SER A 263 10.85 2.89 -23.59
CA SER A 263 11.41 4.18 -23.17
C SER A 263 11.32 4.37 -21.66
N GLY A 264 12.20 5.20 -21.10
CA GLY A 264 12.21 5.56 -19.67
C GLY A 264 12.51 4.38 -18.74
N VAL A 265 13.23 3.36 -19.22
CA VAL A 265 13.64 2.20 -18.39
C VAL A 265 14.90 2.53 -17.59
N VAL A 266 14.90 2.17 -16.31
CA VAL A 266 16.10 2.18 -15.45
C VAL A 266 16.45 0.73 -15.10
N ALA A 267 17.56 0.21 -15.61
CA ALA A 267 18.03 -1.15 -15.39
C ALA A 267 19.46 -1.13 -14.81
N ILE A 268 19.62 -1.38 -13.51
CA ILE A 268 20.92 -1.32 -12.83
C ILE A 268 21.19 -2.67 -12.17
N GLY A 269 22.16 -3.42 -12.68
CA GLY A 269 22.51 -4.75 -12.20
C GLY A 269 22.88 -5.69 -13.34
N VAL A 270 23.48 -6.83 -13.01
CA VAL A 270 23.76 -7.86 -14.02
C VAL A 270 22.44 -8.49 -14.44
N ASN A 271 22.17 -8.51 -15.75
CA ASN A 271 20.95 -9.04 -16.37
C ASN A 271 19.65 -8.47 -15.78
N SER A 272 19.68 -7.27 -15.19
CA SER A 272 18.46 -6.57 -14.80
C SER A 272 17.67 -6.19 -16.04
N PHE A 273 16.37 -6.44 -16.05
CA PHE A 273 15.50 -6.18 -17.20
C PHE A 273 15.89 -6.94 -18.49
N GLY A 274 16.53 -8.11 -18.36
CA GLY A 274 17.19 -8.79 -19.49
C GLY A 274 16.27 -9.21 -20.64
N ALA A 275 15.17 -9.91 -20.39
CA ALA A 275 14.20 -10.31 -21.43
C ALA A 275 12.97 -9.40 -21.54
N ALA A 276 13.05 -8.17 -21.03
CA ALA A 276 11.90 -7.28 -20.84
C ALA A 276 11.80 -6.21 -21.93
N THR A 277 10.57 -5.88 -22.33
CA THR A 277 10.25 -4.95 -23.44
C THR A 277 9.32 -3.80 -23.05
N GLY A 278 8.83 -3.77 -21.81
CA GLY A 278 7.96 -2.69 -21.31
C GLY A 278 8.68 -1.36 -21.09
N SER A 279 7.92 -0.27 -20.99
CA SER A 279 8.40 1.10 -20.76
C SER A 279 8.19 1.56 -19.31
N TYR A 280 8.94 2.58 -18.90
CA TYR A 280 8.83 3.23 -17.59
C TYR A 280 9.01 2.27 -16.40
N ASN A 281 9.84 1.24 -16.57
CA ASN A 281 10.14 0.26 -15.54
C ASN A 281 11.46 0.60 -14.84
N THR A 282 11.53 0.37 -13.53
CA THR A 282 12.75 0.51 -12.72
C THR A 282 13.15 -0.85 -12.16
N ALA A 283 14.27 -1.41 -12.62
CA ALA A 283 14.85 -2.67 -12.21
C ALA A 283 16.25 -2.43 -11.61
N ILE A 284 16.43 -2.61 -10.30
CA ILE A 284 17.70 -2.42 -9.61
C ILE A 284 18.06 -3.69 -8.84
N GLY A 285 19.14 -4.35 -9.24
CA GLY A 285 19.64 -5.61 -8.68
C GLY A 285 19.74 -6.71 -9.73
N THR A 286 20.52 -7.74 -9.41
CA THR A 286 20.76 -8.85 -10.34
C THR A 286 19.45 -9.55 -10.70
N SER A 287 19.18 -9.65 -12.00
CA SER A 287 17.98 -10.30 -12.56
C SER A 287 16.63 -9.73 -12.08
N ALA A 288 16.59 -8.48 -11.60
CA ALA A 288 15.33 -7.79 -11.31
C ALA A 288 14.52 -7.60 -12.61
N LEU A 289 13.20 -7.84 -12.59
CA LEU A 289 12.28 -7.67 -13.73
C LEU A 289 12.73 -8.37 -15.03
N ASN A 290 13.29 -9.58 -14.95
CA ASN A 290 13.92 -10.21 -16.10
C ASN A 290 12.96 -10.58 -17.25
N ASN A 291 11.64 -10.70 -17.06
CA ASN A 291 10.72 -11.22 -18.09
C ASN A 291 9.50 -10.32 -18.42
N VAL A 292 9.64 -8.99 -18.35
CA VAL A 292 8.49 -8.07 -18.27
C VAL A 292 8.14 -7.37 -19.59
N THR A 293 6.90 -7.52 -20.03
CA THR A 293 6.30 -6.70 -21.10
C THR A 293 5.40 -5.57 -20.59
N GLY A 294 5.02 -5.61 -19.30
CA GLY A 294 4.22 -4.56 -18.66
C GLY A 294 5.02 -3.30 -18.32
N ASN A 295 4.31 -2.22 -17.97
CA ASN A 295 4.83 -0.87 -17.77
C ASN A 295 4.70 -0.40 -16.31
N HIS A 296 5.47 0.62 -15.94
CA HIS A 296 5.40 1.28 -14.64
C HIS A 296 5.63 0.34 -13.44
N ASN A 297 6.50 -0.64 -13.59
CA ASN A 297 6.88 -1.55 -12.50
C ASN A 297 8.19 -1.10 -11.85
N ILE A 298 8.28 -1.21 -10.53
CA ILE A 298 9.47 -0.96 -9.72
C ILE A 298 9.90 -2.28 -9.08
N ALA A 299 11.15 -2.67 -9.26
CA ALA A 299 11.75 -3.84 -8.64
C ALA A 299 13.16 -3.52 -8.14
N ILE A 300 13.37 -3.63 -6.83
CA ILE A 300 14.64 -3.31 -6.18
C ILE A 300 15.06 -4.49 -5.30
N GLY A 301 16.09 -5.22 -5.72
CA GLY A 301 16.57 -6.43 -5.07
C GLY A 301 17.04 -7.46 -6.08
N ARG A 302 17.56 -8.57 -5.59
CA ARG A 302 17.94 -9.70 -6.45
C ARG A 302 16.69 -10.54 -6.75
N ASN A 303 16.53 -10.94 -8.02
CA ASN A 303 15.39 -11.74 -8.52
C ASN A 303 13.99 -11.16 -8.16
N THR A 304 13.89 -9.87 -7.86
CA THR A 304 12.62 -9.21 -7.57
C THR A 304 11.75 -9.12 -8.81
N ALA A 305 10.48 -9.48 -8.67
CA ALA A 305 9.50 -9.41 -9.76
C ALA A 305 9.94 -10.13 -11.05
N ALA A 306 10.78 -11.16 -10.93
CA ALA A 306 11.49 -11.75 -12.07
C ALA A 306 10.57 -12.48 -13.07
N ALA A 307 9.39 -12.91 -12.65
CA ALA A 307 8.43 -13.62 -13.50
C ALA A 307 7.33 -12.74 -14.12
N ILE A 308 7.23 -11.44 -13.77
CA ILE A 308 6.12 -10.59 -14.24
C ILE A 308 6.18 -10.56 -15.76
N THR A 309 5.13 -11.03 -16.44
CA THR A 309 5.05 -11.08 -17.90
C THR A 309 4.31 -9.90 -18.48
N SER A 310 3.15 -9.50 -17.95
CA SER A 310 2.31 -8.41 -18.51
C SER A 310 1.70 -7.45 -17.46
N GLY A 311 2.02 -7.64 -16.19
CA GLY A 311 1.53 -6.81 -15.09
C GLY A 311 2.03 -5.36 -15.12
N ASN A 312 1.18 -4.41 -14.75
CA ASN A 312 1.52 -2.98 -14.65
C ASN A 312 1.44 -2.47 -13.20
N TYR A 313 2.13 -1.37 -12.90
CA TYR A 313 2.01 -0.65 -11.63
C TYR A 313 2.38 -1.48 -10.39
N ASN A 314 3.31 -2.42 -10.53
CA ASN A 314 3.78 -3.25 -9.43
C ASN A 314 5.01 -2.62 -8.74
N THR A 315 5.06 -2.67 -7.41
CA THR A 315 6.22 -2.22 -6.63
C THR A 315 6.75 -3.37 -5.78
N ALA A 316 7.94 -3.90 -6.11
CA ALA A 316 8.62 -4.97 -5.40
C ALA A 316 9.96 -4.47 -4.84
N ILE A 317 10.17 -4.57 -3.53
CA ILE A 317 11.43 -4.15 -2.88
C ILE A 317 11.86 -5.22 -1.88
N GLY A 318 13.04 -5.80 -2.05
CA GLY A 318 13.61 -6.85 -1.20
C GLY A 318 13.83 -8.16 -1.95
N ASP A 319 14.86 -8.91 -1.57
CA ASP A 319 15.25 -10.15 -2.27
C ASP A 319 14.09 -11.15 -2.42
N TYR A 320 13.87 -11.63 -3.66
CA TYR A 320 12.75 -12.49 -4.06
C TYR A 320 11.32 -11.94 -3.79
N ALA A 321 11.13 -10.63 -3.60
CA ALA A 321 9.78 -10.08 -3.55
C ALA A 321 9.07 -10.24 -4.91
N MET A 322 7.84 -10.77 -4.91
CA MET A 322 6.97 -10.95 -6.08
C MET A 322 7.57 -11.76 -7.25
N ASP A 323 8.52 -12.64 -6.98
CA ASP A 323 9.31 -13.34 -8.01
C ASP A 323 8.54 -14.38 -8.84
N SER A 324 7.34 -14.81 -8.43
CA SER A 324 6.47 -15.74 -9.19
C SER A 324 5.27 -15.07 -9.89
N GLN A 325 5.13 -13.74 -9.82
CA GLN A 325 3.98 -13.04 -10.42
C GLN A 325 4.05 -13.09 -11.93
N THR A 326 2.93 -13.30 -12.62
CA THR A 326 2.89 -13.36 -14.09
C THR A 326 2.12 -12.17 -14.67
N THR A 327 0.80 -12.16 -14.56
CA THR A 327 -0.06 -11.14 -15.22
C THR A 327 -0.63 -10.09 -14.27
N SER A 328 -0.29 -10.16 -12.98
CA SER A 328 -0.91 -9.33 -11.96
C SER A 328 -0.46 -7.86 -11.97
N SER A 329 -1.36 -6.94 -11.64
CA SER A 329 -1.13 -5.50 -11.62
C SER A 329 -1.47 -4.87 -10.26
N ALA A 330 -0.92 -3.67 -10.04
CA ALA A 330 -1.19 -2.81 -8.87
C ALA A 330 -0.86 -3.44 -7.51
N ASN A 331 0.18 -4.28 -7.44
CA ASN A 331 0.62 -4.90 -6.19
C ASN A 331 1.80 -4.15 -5.58
N THR A 332 1.86 -4.11 -4.25
CA THR A 332 3.02 -3.61 -3.50
C THR A 332 3.55 -4.71 -2.60
N ALA A 333 4.83 -5.06 -2.72
CA ALA A 333 5.53 -5.96 -1.80
C ALA A 333 6.87 -5.37 -1.38
N VAL A 334 7.09 -5.26 -0.07
CA VAL A 334 8.31 -4.70 0.51
C VAL A 334 8.80 -5.62 1.63
N GLY A 335 9.88 -6.35 1.40
CA GLY A 335 10.47 -7.30 2.33
C GLY A 335 11.06 -8.54 1.64
N TYR A 336 11.93 -9.26 2.34
CA TYR A 336 12.46 -10.54 1.85
C TYR A 336 11.31 -11.56 1.69
N GLU A 337 11.22 -12.18 0.51
CA GLU A 337 10.17 -13.16 0.12
C GLU A 337 8.73 -12.64 0.33
N ALA A 338 8.50 -11.32 0.31
CA ALA A 338 7.15 -10.76 0.38
C ALA A 338 6.37 -11.08 -0.91
N ALA A 339 5.19 -11.68 -0.77
CA ALA A 339 4.32 -12.10 -1.88
C ALA A 339 5.01 -12.96 -2.96
N THR A 340 6.03 -13.74 -2.60
CA THR A 340 6.85 -14.54 -3.51
C THR A 340 6.03 -15.53 -4.36
N ALA A 341 5.04 -16.21 -3.77
CA ALA A 341 4.23 -17.20 -4.50
C ALA A 341 3.05 -16.58 -5.29
N ASN A 342 2.88 -15.26 -5.27
CA ASN A 342 1.75 -14.63 -5.98
C ASN A 342 1.91 -14.83 -7.47
N THR A 343 0.88 -15.35 -8.13
CA THR A 343 0.90 -15.63 -9.56
C THR A 343 0.01 -14.64 -10.31
N THR A 344 -1.24 -14.46 -9.86
CA THR A 344 -2.24 -13.62 -10.54
C THR A 344 -3.01 -12.67 -9.62
N GLY A 345 -2.86 -12.77 -8.29
CA GLY A 345 -3.61 -11.95 -7.33
C GLY A 345 -3.26 -10.46 -7.45
N THR A 346 -4.25 -9.58 -7.60
CA THR A 346 -4.10 -8.13 -7.82
C THR A 346 -4.38 -7.31 -6.57
N GLN A 347 -3.86 -6.08 -6.53
CA GLN A 347 -4.08 -5.11 -5.44
C GLN A 347 -3.68 -5.63 -4.05
N ILE A 348 -2.65 -6.47 -3.98
CA ILE A 348 -2.10 -6.93 -2.70
C ILE A 348 -1.10 -5.91 -2.13
N ASN A 349 -1.09 -5.76 -0.80
CA ASN A 349 -0.18 -4.90 -0.06
C ASN A 349 0.60 -5.73 0.97
N ALA A 350 1.80 -6.18 0.63
CA ALA A 350 2.65 -7.05 1.46
C ALA A 350 3.86 -6.31 2.02
N PHE A 351 3.79 -5.81 3.24
CA PHE A 351 4.90 -5.13 3.92
C PHE A 351 5.46 -5.99 5.05
N GLY A 352 6.69 -6.46 4.92
CA GLY A 352 7.42 -7.21 5.95
C GLY A 352 8.03 -8.51 5.47
N TYR A 353 8.85 -9.13 6.34
CA TYR A 353 9.46 -10.43 6.08
C TYR A 353 8.39 -11.50 5.88
N ARG A 354 8.38 -12.14 4.70
CA ARG A 354 7.44 -13.21 4.33
C ARG A 354 5.95 -12.86 4.53
N SER A 355 5.59 -11.59 4.35
CA SER A 355 4.18 -11.18 4.30
C SER A 355 3.54 -11.69 3.00
N LEU A 356 2.34 -12.28 3.07
CA LEU A 356 1.63 -12.92 1.94
C LEU A 356 2.45 -13.98 1.18
N LYS A 357 3.40 -14.64 1.85
CA LYS A 357 4.40 -15.51 1.19
C LYS A 357 3.78 -16.54 0.23
N SER A 358 2.72 -17.22 0.67
CA SER A 358 2.08 -18.30 -0.09
C SER A 358 0.89 -17.85 -0.96
N ASN A 359 0.56 -16.55 -0.99
CA ASN A 359 -0.61 -16.03 -1.74
C ASN A 359 -0.44 -16.40 -3.19
N THR A 360 -1.32 -17.20 -3.80
CA THR A 360 -1.19 -17.60 -5.21
C THR A 360 -2.10 -16.77 -6.10
N THR A 361 -3.38 -16.66 -5.77
CA THR A 361 -4.38 -15.93 -6.57
C THR A 361 -5.24 -14.96 -5.76
N GLY A 362 -5.05 -14.90 -4.43
CA GLY A 362 -5.82 -14.02 -3.56
C GLY A 362 -5.67 -12.53 -3.92
N ILE A 363 -6.77 -11.79 -3.93
CA ILE A 363 -6.84 -10.36 -4.30
C ILE A 363 -7.14 -9.45 -3.11
N GLU A 364 -6.76 -8.18 -3.21
CA GLU A 364 -7.09 -7.11 -2.25
C GLU A 364 -6.74 -7.44 -0.79
N ASN A 365 -5.67 -8.23 -0.60
CA ASN A 365 -5.16 -8.58 0.72
C ASN A 365 -4.10 -7.58 1.19
N THR A 366 -4.21 -7.11 2.42
CA THR A 366 -3.25 -6.21 3.06
C THR A 366 -2.58 -6.92 4.22
N GLY A 367 -1.28 -7.19 4.12
CA GLY A 367 -0.45 -7.79 5.17
C GLY A 367 0.71 -6.87 5.56
N ILE A 368 0.66 -6.32 6.78
CA ILE A 368 1.68 -5.42 7.32
C ILE A 368 2.27 -6.03 8.60
N GLY A 369 3.45 -6.62 8.49
CA GLY A 369 4.13 -7.29 9.59
C GLY A 369 4.95 -8.49 9.12
N CYS A 370 5.65 -9.10 10.07
CA CYS A 370 6.39 -10.34 9.83
C CYS A 370 5.39 -11.52 9.82
N HIS A 371 5.43 -12.33 8.75
CA HIS A 371 4.55 -13.49 8.53
C HIS A 371 3.04 -13.21 8.59
N THR A 372 2.58 -12.01 8.20
CA THR A 372 1.14 -11.77 8.02
C THR A 372 0.61 -12.51 6.80
N LEU A 373 -0.55 -13.16 6.92
CA LEU A 373 -1.17 -13.92 5.81
C LEU A 373 -0.21 -14.93 5.15
N HIS A 374 0.66 -15.55 5.94
CA HIS A 374 1.78 -16.36 5.43
C HIS A 374 1.31 -17.54 4.55
N ASP A 375 0.26 -18.24 4.98
CA ASP A 375 -0.27 -19.43 4.28
C ASP A 375 -1.49 -19.12 3.38
N ASN A 376 -1.80 -17.83 3.15
CA ASN A 376 -2.91 -17.45 2.26
C ASN A 376 -2.65 -18.01 0.88
N THR A 377 -3.61 -18.68 0.26
CA THR A 377 -3.48 -19.17 -1.11
C THR A 377 -4.45 -18.41 -2.02
N THR A 378 -5.75 -18.48 -1.71
CA THR A 378 -6.82 -17.90 -2.53
C THR A 378 -7.77 -16.97 -1.77
N GLY A 379 -7.58 -16.80 -0.46
CA GLY A 379 -8.39 -15.89 0.36
C GLY A 379 -8.28 -14.45 -0.13
N ASN A 380 -9.37 -13.68 -0.04
CA ASN A 380 -9.51 -12.33 -0.60
C ASN A 380 -9.93 -11.31 0.46
N TYR A 381 -9.62 -10.04 0.24
CA TYR A 381 -10.09 -8.91 1.06
C TYR A 381 -9.71 -9.04 2.55
N ASN A 382 -8.59 -9.69 2.86
CA ASN A 382 -8.12 -9.83 4.24
C ASN A 382 -7.17 -8.70 4.62
N THR A 383 -7.33 -8.16 5.83
CA THR A 383 -6.42 -7.18 6.42
C THR A 383 -5.72 -7.80 7.63
N ALA A 384 -4.40 -7.94 7.57
CA ALA A 384 -3.56 -8.48 8.63
C ALA A 384 -2.48 -7.47 9.00
N VAL A 385 -2.46 -7.01 10.24
CA VAL A 385 -1.45 -6.07 10.76
C VAL A 385 -0.89 -6.62 12.07
N GLY A 386 0.44 -6.77 12.16
CA GLY A 386 1.13 -7.33 13.32
C GLY A 386 1.86 -8.65 13.03
N HIS A 387 2.63 -9.14 13.99
CA HIS A 387 3.39 -10.39 13.82
C HIS A 387 2.43 -11.60 13.83
N ASN A 388 2.50 -12.45 12.81
CA ASN A 388 1.67 -13.66 12.63
C ASN A 388 0.15 -13.42 12.61
N SER A 389 -0.31 -12.21 12.29
CA SER A 389 -1.75 -11.96 12.12
C SER A 389 -2.27 -12.73 10.90
N LEU A 390 -3.35 -13.51 11.06
CA LEU A 390 -3.90 -14.39 10.01
C LEU A 390 -2.87 -15.35 9.39
N TYR A 391 -1.93 -15.88 10.18
CA TYR A 391 -0.83 -16.71 9.68
C TYR A 391 -1.32 -17.94 8.89
N ASP A 392 -2.21 -18.75 9.47
CA ASP A 392 -2.69 -20.03 8.89
C ASP A 392 -3.85 -19.85 7.88
N ASN A 393 -4.25 -18.61 7.56
CA ASN A 393 -5.37 -18.35 6.64
C ASN A 393 -5.02 -18.87 5.26
N THR A 394 -5.78 -19.80 4.71
CA THR A 394 -5.58 -20.38 3.38
C THR A 394 -6.57 -19.83 2.35
N THR A 395 -7.88 -19.86 2.66
CA THR A 395 -8.96 -19.45 1.73
C THR A 395 -9.97 -18.48 2.35
N GLY A 396 -9.81 -18.08 3.61
CA GLY A 396 -10.72 -17.18 4.30
C GLY A 396 -10.80 -15.80 3.64
N ILE A 397 -11.97 -15.15 3.72
CA ILE A 397 -12.30 -13.92 3.00
C ILE A 397 -12.84 -12.85 3.96
N ARG A 398 -12.51 -11.57 3.73
CA ARG A 398 -13.02 -10.43 4.52
C ARG A 398 -12.69 -10.51 6.01
N ASN A 399 -11.53 -11.06 6.38
CA ASN A 399 -11.07 -11.06 7.77
C ASN A 399 -10.20 -9.83 8.07
N THR A 400 -10.40 -9.20 9.23
CA THR A 400 -9.56 -8.12 9.75
C THR A 400 -8.87 -8.57 11.02
N ALA A 401 -7.55 -8.66 11.03
CA ALA A 401 -6.73 -9.03 12.17
C ALA A 401 -5.67 -7.96 12.45
N VAL A 402 -5.77 -7.28 13.59
CA VAL A 402 -4.84 -6.23 14.01
C VAL A 402 -4.30 -6.55 15.39
N GLY A 403 -3.02 -6.92 15.47
CA GLY A 403 -2.34 -7.30 16.71
C GLY A 403 -1.61 -8.64 16.58
N THR A 404 -0.56 -8.82 17.38
CA THR A 404 0.27 -10.04 17.32
C THR A 404 -0.55 -11.29 17.60
N ASN A 405 -0.46 -12.27 16.69
CA ASN A 405 -1.20 -13.54 16.69
C ASN A 405 -2.74 -13.39 16.72
N ALA A 406 -3.30 -12.28 16.23
CA ALA A 406 -4.74 -12.16 16.03
C ALA A 406 -5.20 -13.06 14.88
N LEU A 407 -6.28 -13.83 15.08
CA LEU A 407 -6.83 -14.81 14.11
C LEU A 407 -5.79 -15.78 13.52
N VAL A 408 -4.75 -16.14 14.28
CA VAL A 408 -3.61 -16.92 13.76
C VAL A 408 -4.02 -18.27 13.19
N ALA A 409 -4.96 -18.98 13.82
CA ALA A 409 -5.40 -20.33 13.42
C ALA A 409 -6.58 -20.33 12.43
N ASN A 410 -7.03 -19.15 11.97
CA ASN A 410 -8.11 -19.08 11.00
C ASN A 410 -7.63 -19.65 9.67
N THR A 411 -8.24 -20.73 9.15
CA THR A 411 -7.80 -21.37 7.90
C THR A 411 -8.70 -21.05 6.71
N THR A 412 -10.01 -21.09 6.85
CA THR A 412 -10.97 -20.94 5.72
C THR A 412 -12.09 -19.95 5.97
N ASN A 413 -12.14 -19.32 7.15
CA ASN A 413 -13.35 -18.63 7.60
C ASN A 413 -13.40 -17.18 7.16
N ASN A 414 -14.61 -16.63 7.21
CA ASN A 414 -14.90 -15.31 6.65
C ASN A 414 -15.43 -14.35 7.70
N ASP A 415 -15.34 -13.07 7.36
CA ASP A 415 -16.07 -11.99 8.03
C ASP A 415 -15.74 -11.85 9.54
N ASN A 416 -14.53 -12.26 9.94
CA ASN A 416 -14.05 -12.08 11.31
C ASN A 416 -13.32 -10.74 11.49
N THR A 417 -13.53 -10.08 12.62
CA THR A 417 -12.77 -8.91 13.07
C THR A 417 -12.10 -9.21 14.39
N ALA A 418 -10.77 -9.15 14.44
CA ALA A 418 -9.97 -9.36 15.65
C ALA A 418 -8.98 -8.21 15.83
N VAL A 419 -9.15 -7.42 16.88
CA VAL A 419 -8.25 -6.30 17.21
C VAL A 419 -7.71 -6.50 18.62
N GLY A 420 -6.42 -6.83 18.76
CA GLY A 420 -5.76 -7.04 20.05
C GLY A 420 -4.78 -8.21 20.03
N TYR A 421 -3.99 -8.33 21.11
CA TYR A 421 -3.06 -9.44 21.28
C TYR A 421 -3.81 -10.76 21.50
N LEU A 422 -3.50 -11.79 20.70
CA LEU A 422 -4.13 -13.13 20.75
C LEU A 422 -5.67 -13.12 20.65
N CYS A 423 -6.25 -12.06 20.08
CA CYS A 423 -7.69 -11.94 19.89
C CYS A 423 -8.16 -12.98 18.85
N LEU A 424 -9.21 -13.75 19.17
CA LEU A 424 -9.74 -14.84 18.32
C LEU A 424 -8.67 -15.85 17.85
N ARG A 425 -7.61 -16.09 18.65
CA ARG A 425 -6.44 -16.88 18.22
C ARG A 425 -6.77 -18.28 17.70
N ASN A 426 -7.66 -19.00 18.39
CA ASN A 426 -8.03 -20.38 18.04
C ASN A 426 -9.27 -20.45 17.15
N ASN A 427 -9.80 -19.30 16.73
CA ASN A 427 -11.08 -19.24 16.04
C ASN A 427 -10.94 -19.89 14.65
N VAL A 428 -11.64 -21.01 14.49
CA VAL A 428 -11.79 -21.73 13.22
C VAL A 428 -13.19 -21.59 12.65
N ASN A 429 -13.91 -20.50 12.99
CA ASN A 429 -15.30 -20.26 12.61
C ASN A 429 -15.54 -18.86 12.01
N ALA A 430 -16.73 -18.63 11.46
CA ALA A 430 -17.09 -17.39 10.77
C ALA A 430 -17.91 -16.41 11.64
N ASP A 431 -17.89 -15.13 11.23
CA ASP A 431 -18.75 -14.03 11.71
C ASP A 431 -18.51 -13.54 13.16
N CYS A 432 -17.29 -13.64 13.71
CA CYS A 432 -16.98 -13.09 15.05
C CYS A 432 -16.35 -11.69 14.98
N SER A 433 -16.76 -10.79 15.88
CA SER A 433 -16.17 -9.46 16.03
C SER A 433 -15.64 -9.25 17.44
N ALA A 434 -14.33 -9.15 17.60
CA ALA A 434 -13.65 -9.10 18.88
C ALA A 434 -12.61 -7.97 18.94
N VAL A 435 -12.68 -7.16 20.00
CA VAL A 435 -11.75 -6.05 20.26
C VAL A 435 -11.27 -6.11 21.71
N GLY A 436 -9.97 -6.29 21.91
CA GLY A 436 -9.33 -6.42 23.21
C GLY A 436 -8.35 -7.59 23.25
N SER A 437 -7.32 -7.50 24.08
CA SER A 437 -6.41 -8.62 24.29
C SER A 437 -7.16 -9.81 24.86
N TYR A 438 -6.92 -10.98 24.28
CA TYR A 438 -7.56 -12.26 24.65
C TYR A 438 -9.09 -12.33 24.47
N ALA A 439 -9.74 -11.36 23.81
CA ALA A 439 -11.17 -11.47 23.53
C ALA A 439 -11.44 -12.69 22.63
N LEU A 440 -12.38 -13.55 23.06
CA LEU A 440 -12.76 -14.82 22.39
C LEU A 440 -11.57 -15.73 22.01
N ALA A 441 -10.45 -15.68 22.75
CA ALA A 441 -9.20 -16.32 22.34
C ALA A 441 -9.28 -17.85 22.18
N LEU A 442 -10.15 -18.51 22.96
CA LEU A 442 -10.32 -19.98 22.95
C LEU A 442 -11.52 -20.45 22.12
N SER A 443 -12.20 -19.54 21.40
CA SER A 443 -13.29 -19.89 20.48
C SER A 443 -12.78 -20.85 19.43
N THR A 444 -13.42 -22.03 19.33
CA THR A 444 -13.15 -23.00 18.27
C THR A 444 -14.34 -23.12 17.33
N ASP A 445 -15.57 -23.28 17.86
CA ASP A 445 -16.79 -23.46 17.07
C ASP A 445 -17.94 -22.57 17.58
N ALA A 446 -17.70 -21.26 17.68
CA ALA A 446 -18.62 -20.30 18.31
C ALA A 446 -18.97 -19.17 17.32
N LEU A 447 -20.13 -19.22 16.67
CA LEU A 447 -20.51 -18.33 15.57
C LEU A 447 -21.17 -17.02 16.04
N LYS A 448 -20.98 -15.95 15.27
CA LYS A 448 -21.72 -14.68 15.44
C LYS A 448 -21.62 -14.07 16.83
N ASN A 449 -20.45 -14.20 17.45
CA ASN A 449 -20.16 -13.63 18.75
C ASN A 449 -19.51 -12.26 18.61
N THR A 450 -19.96 -11.30 19.42
CA THR A 450 -19.35 -9.96 19.53
C THR A 450 -18.71 -9.80 20.90
N ALA A 451 -17.45 -9.41 20.96
CA ALA A 451 -16.73 -9.21 22.21
C ALA A 451 -15.93 -7.89 22.21
N MET A 452 -16.04 -7.10 23.28
CA MET A 452 -15.22 -5.92 23.47
C MET A 452 -14.73 -5.84 24.92
N GLY A 453 -13.42 -5.78 25.12
CA GLY A 453 -12.79 -5.73 26.44
C GLY A 453 -11.69 -6.77 26.62
N TYR A 454 -10.85 -6.59 27.64
CA TYR A 454 -9.85 -7.58 28.01
C TYR A 454 -10.51 -8.89 28.42
N ALA A 455 -10.12 -10.00 27.78
CA ALA A 455 -10.60 -11.36 28.06
C ALA A 455 -12.14 -11.52 28.06
N ALA A 456 -12.85 -10.69 27.30
CA ALA A 456 -14.29 -10.84 27.10
C ALA A 456 -14.58 -12.17 26.34
N GLY A 457 -15.42 -13.03 26.92
CA GLY A 457 -15.74 -14.35 26.39
C GLY A 457 -14.53 -15.30 26.27
N TYR A 458 -13.49 -15.13 27.08
CA TYR A 458 -12.20 -15.82 26.93
C TYR A 458 -12.29 -17.36 26.83
N GLN A 459 -13.09 -18.00 27.67
CA GLN A 459 -13.23 -19.47 27.72
C GLN A 459 -14.24 -20.04 26.71
N LEU A 460 -14.90 -19.20 25.90
CA LEU A 460 -15.95 -19.66 25.00
C LEU A 460 -15.33 -20.59 23.97
N THR A 461 -15.72 -21.86 23.97
CA THR A 461 -15.23 -22.87 23.01
C THR A 461 -16.26 -23.07 21.90
N THR A 462 -17.52 -23.26 22.28
CA THR A 462 -18.68 -23.37 21.39
C THR A 462 -19.80 -22.45 21.91
N GLY A 463 -20.81 -22.15 21.09
CA GLY A 463 -21.95 -21.33 21.51
C GLY A 463 -22.05 -20.01 20.76
N ASP A 464 -23.26 -19.70 20.32
CA ASP A 464 -23.49 -18.75 19.24
C ASP A 464 -24.26 -17.52 19.72
N TYR A 465 -24.16 -16.42 18.97
CA TYR A 465 -24.97 -15.22 19.16
C TYR A 465 -24.81 -14.57 20.55
N ASN A 466 -23.60 -14.58 21.12
CA ASN A 466 -23.31 -13.89 22.37
C ASN A 466 -22.73 -12.48 22.12
N CYS A 467 -23.06 -11.56 23.02
CA CYS A 467 -22.56 -10.19 23.07
C CYS A 467 -21.87 -9.98 24.43
N PHE A 468 -20.55 -9.80 24.42
CA PHE A 468 -19.72 -9.52 25.59
C PHE A 468 -19.17 -8.10 25.49
N TYR A 469 -19.46 -7.25 26.47
CA TYR A 469 -18.94 -5.89 26.49
C TYR A 469 -18.43 -5.55 27.89
N GLY A 470 -17.12 -5.53 28.09
CA GLY A 470 -16.48 -5.21 29.36
C GLY A 470 -15.32 -6.13 29.68
N ASP A 471 -14.43 -5.67 30.57
CA ASP A 471 -13.35 -6.48 31.12
C ASP A 471 -13.91 -7.75 31.79
N ASN A 472 -13.45 -8.92 31.31
CA ASN A 472 -13.88 -10.24 31.77
C ASN A 472 -15.40 -10.51 31.70
N ALA A 473 -16.15 -9.81 30.85
CA ALA A 473 -17.55 -10.12 30.60
C ALA A 473 -17.67 -11.54 30.00
N GLY A 474 -18.50 -12.40 30.60
CA GLY A 474 -18.67 -13.80 30.16
C GLY A 474 -17.41 -14.66 30.20
N TYR A 475 -16.41 -14.30 31.01
CA TYR A 475 -15.07 -14.93 30.99
C TYR A 475 -15.09 -16.47 31.02
N SER A 476 -15.96 -17.06 31.84
CA SER A 476 -16.01 -18.52 32.06
C SER A 476 -16.99 -19.27 31.13
N GLN A 477 -17.63 -18.59 30.18
CA GLN A 477 -18.59 -19.24 29.27
C GLN A 477 -17.87 -20.27 28.42
N THR A 478 -18.40 -21.49 28.32
CA THR A 478 -17.78 -22.56 27.53
C THR A 478 -18.59 -22.93 26.31
N THR A 479 -19.92 -23.10 26.47
CA THR A 479 -20.85 -23.62 25.44
C THR A 479 -22.17 -22.85 25.35
N ALA A 480 -22.26 -21.68 25.97
CA ALA A 480 -23.51 -20.94 26.13
C ALA A 480 -23.84 -20.08 24.90
N SER A 481 -25.15 -19.88 24.62
CA SER A 481 -25.62 -19.13 23.45
C SER A 481 -26.62 -18.03 23.82
N PHE A 482 -26.80 -17.06 22.93
CA PHE A 482 -27.81 -16.00 23.03
C PHE A 482 -27.69 -15.09 24.27
N ASN A 483 -26.47 -14.90 24.79
CA ASN A 483 -26.26 -14.07 25.97
C ASN A 483 -25.87 -12.63 25.62
N THR A 484 -26.43 -11.65 26.33
CA THR A 484 -26.01 -10.25 26.29
C THR A 484 -25.42 -9.86 27.65
N LEU A 485 -24.10 -9.79 27.75
CA LEU A 485 -23.34 -9.55 28.97
C LEU A 485 -22.55 -8.24 28.85
N ILE A 486 -23.04 -7.18 29.47
CA ILE A 486 -22.51 -5.82 29.36
C ILE A 486 -22.12 -5.30 30.75
N GLY A 487 -20.83 -5.02 30.95
CA GLY A 487 -20.24 -4.52 32.18
C GLY A 487 -19.01 -5.33 32.59
N ARG A 488 -18.12 -4.71 33.38
CA ARG A 488 -16.97 -5.44 33.96
C ARG A 488 -17.48 -6.63 34.76
N GLN A 489 -17.00 -7.83 34.43
CA GLN A 489 -17.36 -9.11 35.07
C GLN A 489 -18.86 -9.45 35.02
N ALA A 490 -19.64 -8.88 34.08
CA ALA A 490 -21.02 -9.30 33.86
C ALA A 490 -21.04 -10.77 33.41
N GLY A 491 -21.82 -11.61 34.10
CA GLY A 491 -21.88 -13.06 33.84
C GLY A 491 -20.53 -13.79 33.91
N TYR A 492 -19.58 -13.33 34.74
CA TYR A 492 -18.23 -13.87 34.80
C TYR A 492 -18.16 -15.41 34.97
N SER A 493 -19.02 -15.98 35.81
CA SER A 493 -19.04 -17.43 36.10
C SER A 493 -20.03 -18.23 35.25
N VAL A 494 -20.72 -17.62 34.27
CA VAL A 494 -21.65 -18.37 33.40
C VAL A 494 -20.82 -19.37 32.62
N THR A 495 -21.19 -20.65 32.65
CA THR A 495 -20.50 -21.71 31.90
C THR A 495 -21.36 -22.18 30.73
N THR A 496 -22.60 -22.61 31.00
CA THR A 496 -23.52 -23.19 30.01
C THR A 496 -24.91 -22.54 29.99
N GLY A 497 -25.18 -21.56 30.85
CA GLY A 497 -26.47 -20.85 30.89
C GLY A 497 -26.67 -19.96 29.67
N SER A 498 -27.79 -20.14 28.96
CA SER A 498 -28.11 -19.46 27.69
C SER A 498 -29.25 -18.45 27.85
N SER A 499 -29.42 -17.57 26.87
CA SER A 499 -30.50 -16.56 26.82
C SER A 499 -30.47 -15.57 27.99
N GLN A 500 -29.27 -15.23 28.48
CA GLN A 500 -29.09 -14.32 29.62
C GLN A 500 -29.00 -12.85 29.14
N ILE A 501 -29.55 -11.92 29.91
CA ILE A 501 -29.32 -10.48 29.75
C ILE A 501 -28.71 -9.97 31.05
N HIS A 502 -27.40 -9.74 31.10
CA HIS A 502 -26.73 -9.16 32.27
C HIS A 502 -26.15 -7.79 31.91
N ILE A 503 -26.67 -6.72 32.50
CA ILE A 503 -26.25 -5.34 32.21
C ILE A 503 -25.89 -4.62 33.51
N GLY A 504 -24.60 -4.32 33.69
CA GLY A 504 -24.04 -3.68 34.89
C GLY A 504 -22.77 -4.38 35.36
N GLN A 505 -21.91 -3.66 36.08
CA GLN A 505 -20.73 -4.28 36.69
C GLN A 505 -21.17 -5.41 37.64
N GLY A 506 -20.61 -6.60 37.43
CA GLY A 506 -20.90 -7.80 38.23
C GLY A 506 -22.34 -8.31 38.14
N ALA A 507 -23.18 -7.81 37.22
CA ALA A 507 -24.52 -8.35 37.00
C ALA A 507 -24.45 -9.85 36.66
N GLY A 508 -25.17 -10.68 37.40
CA GLY A 508 -25.16 -12.15 37.24
C GLY A 508 -23.80 -12.82 37.39
N TYR A 509 -22.86 -12.21 38.11
CA TYR A 509 -21.49 -12.72 38.31
C TYR A 509 -21.44 -14.21 38.65
N TYR A 510 -22.28 -14.67 39.59
CA TYR A 510 -22.28 -16.03 40.13
C TYR A 510 -23.21 -17.02 39.41
N VAL A 511 -23.90 -16.60 38.35
CA VAL A 511 -24.73 -17.53 37.56
C VAL A 511 -23.81 -18.49 36.83
N THR A 512 -24.03 -19.80 36.95
CA THR A 512 -23.22 -20.82 36.27
C THR A 512 -24.00 -21.48 35.13
N THR A 513 -25.06 -22.22 35.47
CA THR A 513 -25.86 -23.01 34.49
C THR A 513 -27.28 -22.50 34.33
N GLY A 514 -27.71 -21.51 35.12
CA GLY A 514 -29.05 -20.92 35.01
C GLY A 514 -29.25 -20.18 33.69
N SER A 515 -30.40 -20.42 33.03
CA SER A 515 -30.76 -19.85 31.72
C SER A 515 -31.97 -18.90 31.79
N ASP A 516 -32.16 -18.09 30.75
CA ASP A 516 -33.26 -17.15 30.58
C ASP A 516 -33.37 -16.07 31.66
N ASN A 517 -32.26 -15.69 32.30
CA ASN A 517 -32.25 -14.68 33.36
C ASN A 517 -31.95 -13.27 32.82
N THR A 518 -32.70 -12.27 33.29
CA THR A 518 -32.45 -10.85 33.05
C THR A 518 -31.97 -10.20 34.35
N MET A 519 -30.77 -9.66 34.38
CA MET A 519 -30.14 -9.02 35.54
C MET A 519 -29.58 -7.65 35.14
N ILE A 520 -30.21 -6.58 35.58
CA ILE A 520 -29.87 -5.21 35.18
C ILE A 520 -29.59 -4.38 36.43
N GLY A 521 -28.35 -3.92 36.59
CA GLY A 521 -27.87 -3.11 37.72
C GLY A 521 -26.51 -3.58 38.24
N TYR A 522 -25.86 -2.73 39.05
CA TYR A 522 -24.62 -3.11 39.74
C TYR A 522 -24.88 -4.31 40.65
N ASN A 523 -24.15 -5.41 40.44
CA ASN A 523 -24.29 -6.69 41.14
C ASN A 523 -25.73 -7.24 41.21
N ALA A 524 -26.60 -6.94 40.26
CA ALA A 524 -27.94 -7.55 40.18
C ALA A 524 -27.82 -9.07 40.03
N GLY A 525 -28.55 -9.84 40.85
CA GLY A 525 -28.47 -11.31 40.96
C GLY A 525 -27.17 -11.86 41.54
N ALA A 526 -26.21 -10.98 41.86
CA ALA A 526 -24.84 -11.28 42.26
C ALA A 526 -24.44 -10.68 43.63
N TYR A 527 -25.43 -10.19 44.39
CA TYR A 527 -25.31 -9.83 45.80
C TYR A 527 -26.01 -10.84 46.74
N SER A 528 -25.56 -10.96 48.00
CA SER A 528 -25.79 -12.07 48.96
C SER A 528 -27.07 -12.91 48.72
N SER A 529 -26.99 -14.25 48.77
CA SER A 529 -28.02 -15.20 48.30
C SER A 529 -28.26 -15.14 46.77
N HIS A 530 -27.16 -15.29 46.04
CA HIS A 530 -27.03 -15.17 44.59
C HIS A 530 -27.84 -16.21 43.78
N THR A 531 -28.09 -15.87 42.53
CA THR A 531 -28.54 -16.84 41.52
C THR A 531 -27.33 -17.57 40.94
N THR A 532 -27.30 -18.88 41.08
CA THR A 532 -26.29 -19.79 40.52
C THR A 532 -26.91 -20.66 39.42
N THR A 533 -28.05 -21.30 39.69
CA THR A 533 -28.73 -22.23 38.78
C THR A 533 -30.18 -21.85 38.49
N GLY A 534 -30.68 -20.76 39.08
CA GLY A 534 -32.05 -20.29 38.86
C GLY A 534 -32.31 -19.96 37.38
N VAL A 535 -33.56 -20.13 36.94
CA VAL A 535 -33.95 -19.94 35.53
C VAL A 535 -35.12 -18.98 35.38
N GLN A 536 -35.19 -18.26 34.26
CA GLN A 536 -36.30 -17.36 33.93
C GLN A 536 -36.50 -16.22 34.95
N ASN A 537 -35.46 -15.81 35.68
CA ASN A 537 -35.57 -14.76 36.68
C ASN A 537 -35.31 -13.36 36.09
N ILE A 538 -35.98 -12.35 36.64
CA ILE A 538 -35.77 -10.94 36.31
C ILE A 538 -35.33 -10.21 37.59
N CYS A 539 -34.13 -9.64 37.61
CA CYS A 539 -33.59 -8.79 38.67
C CYS A 539 -33.26 -7.42 38.08
N ILE A 540 -33.97 -6.37 38.50
CA ILE A 540 -33.70 -5.00 38.03
C ILE A 540 -33.46 -4.09 39.24
N GLY A 541 -32.27 -3.53 39.33
CA GLY A 541 -31.84 -2.62 40.40
C GLY A 541 -30.53 -3.05 41.04
N ASN A 542 -29.85 -2.08 41.64
CA ASN A 542 -28.55 -2.29 42.29
C ASN A 542 -28.71 -3.24 43.48
N TYR A 543 -27.89 -4.30 43.53
CA TYR A 543 -27.94 -5.36 44.54
C TYR A 543 -29.27 -6.14 44.63
N SER A 544 -30.15 -6.05 43.62
CA SER A 544 -31.39 -6.85 43.57
C SER A 544 -31.10 -8.36 43.48
N ARG A 545 -31.96 -9.21 44.06
CA ARG A 545 -31.70 -10.66 44.16
C ARG A 545 -32.95 -11.54 44.11
N THR A 546 -32.87 -12.69 43.44
CA THR A 546 -33.91 -13.74 43.42
C THR A 546 -33.47 -15.05 44.07
N GLY A 547 -32.16 -15.33 44.14
CA GLY A 547 -31.63 -16.64 44.55
C GLY A 547 -31.76 -17.70 43.44
N ASN A 548 -31.73 -18.99 43.81
CA ASN A 548 -31.87 -20.13 42.89
C ASN A 548 -33.34 -20.50 42.61
N THR A 549 -34.18 -19.50 42.31
CA THR A 549 -35.62 -19.69 42.02
C THR A 549 -35.90 -19.83 40.53
N THR A 550 -37.14 -20.19 40.18
CA THR A 550 -37.64 -20.18 38.81
C THR A 550 -38.72 -19.11 38.62
N ARG A 551 -38.63 -18.31 37.55
CA ARG A 551 -39.64 -17.29 37.17
C ARG A 551 -39.90 -16.22 38.23
N ALA A 552 -38.88 -15.85 39.01
CA ALA A 552 -39.00 -14.77 39.98
C ALA A 552 -38.67 -13.41 39.33
N ILE A 553 -39.47 -12.39 39.63
CA ILE A 553 -39.27 -11.01 39.20
C ILE A 553 -39.03 -10.16 40.44
N VAL A 554 -37.89 -9.49 40.51
CA VAL A 554 -37.46 -8.63 41.62
C VAL A 554 -36.99 -7.29 41.07
N ILE A 555 -37.62 -6.21 41.51
CA ILE A 555 -37.28 -4.85 41.10
C ILE A 555 -37.05 -3.96 42.33
N GLY A 556 -35.85 -3.36 42.46
CA GLY A 556 -35.50 -2.43 43.54
C GLY A 556 -34.01 -2.41 43.94
N TYR A 557 -33.65 -1.49 44.84
CA TYR A 557 -32.32 -1.41 45.46
C TYR A 557 -32.21 -2.35 46.67
N ASP A 558 -31.15 -3.18 46.71
CA ASP A 558 -30.84 -4.17 47.78
C ASP A 558 -32.09 -4.90 48.27
N TYR A 559 -32.87 -5.38 47.31
CA TYR A 559 -34.14 -6.03 47.58
C TYR A 559 -34.11 -7.48 47.13
N GLY A 560 -34.57 -8.36 48.01
CA GLY A 560 -34.62 -9.80 47.76
C GLY A 560 -35.99 -10.36 48.08
N GLY A 561 -36.58 -11.05 47.12
CA GLY A 561 -37.80 -11.83 47.31
C GLY A 561 -37.43 -13.30 47.48
N ALA A 562 -37.52 -13.81 48.71
CA ALA A 562 -37.38 -15.24 48.98
C ALA A 562 -38.77 -15.85 49.17
N GLY A 563 -39.10 -16.92 48.45
CA GLY A 563 -40.19 -17.79 48.89
C GLY A 563 -40.75 -18.84 47.93
N GLY A 564 -40.64 -18.68 46.60
CA GLY A 564 -41.20 -19.67 45.68
C GLY A 564 -41.10 -19.31 44.21
N ASP A 565 -41.41 -20.30 43.36
CA ASP A 565 -41.50 -20.13 41.91
C ASP A 565 -42.66 -19.19 41.53
N ASN A 566 -42.49 -18.42 40.45
CA ASN A 566 -43.49 -17.46 39.91
C ASN A 566 -43.81 -16.26 40.82
N THR A 567 -42.82 -15.67 41.49
CA THR A 567 -43.02 -14.52 42.38
C THR A 567 -42.78 -13.18 41.68
N PHE A 568 -43.61 -12.16 41.93
CA PHE A 568 -43.41 -10.78 41.46
C PHE A 568 -43.23 -9.88 42.68
N ASN A 569 -42.04 -9.30 42.82
CA ASN A 569 -41.60 -8.53 43.97
C ASN A 569 -41.11 -7.16 43.51
N VAL A 570 -41.81 -6.11 43.92
CA VAL A 570 -41.41 -4.71 43.69
C VAL A 570 -41.34 -4.02 45.03
N ARG A 571 -40.30 -3.21 45.26
CA ARG A 571 -40.21 -2.34 46.43
C ARG A 571 -41.18 -1.16 46.28
N SER A 572 -42.48 -1.43 46.41
CA SER A 572 -43.54 -0.44 46.56
C SER A 572 -44.58 -0.97 47.54
N SER A 573 -45.16 -0.09 48.34
CA SER A 573 -46.14 -0.40 49.39
C SER A 573 -47.37 -1.19 48.88
N ASN A 574 -47.65 -1.18 47.56
CA ASN A 574 -48.88 -1.69 46.95
C ASN A 574 -48.64 -2.47 45.63
N SER A 575 -47.85 -3.56 45.64
CA SER A 575 -47.69 -4.41 44.44
C SER A 575 -47.95 -5.89 44.77
N TYR A 576 -48.98 -6.46 44.12
CA TYR A 576 -49.57 -7.80 44.35
C TYR A 576 -49.04 -8.88 43.39
N GLN A 577 -49.09 -10.15 43.80
CA GLN A 577 -48.68 -11.36 43.05
C GLN A 577 -49.90 -12.27 42.76
N SER A 578 -50.03 -12.74 41.51
CA SER A 578 -51.11 -13.64 41.08
C SER A 578 -50.67 -15.09 40.95
N ASN A 579 -51.52 -16.02 41.41
CA ASN A 579 -51.76 -17.28 40.72
C ASN A 579 -53.12 -17.22 40.00
N ASN A 580 -53.07 -16.62 38.80
CA ASN A 580 -53.67 -17.06 37.52
C ASN A 580 -55.22 -17.24 37.33
N SER A 581 -55.97 -16.13 37.13
CA SER A 581 -57.03 -16.01 36.09
C SER A 581 -57.45 -14.55 35.92
N SER A 582 -57.91 -14.13 34.74
CA SER A 582 -58.35 -12.76 34.41
C SER A 582 -59.69 -12.33 35.05
N SER A 583 -59.99 -12.86 36.23
CA SER A 583 -61.03 -12.43 37.17
C SER A 583 -60.48 -12.69 38.57
N TRP A 584 -60.83 -11.86 39.57
CA TRP A 584 -60.47 -12.10 40.97
C TRP A 584 -61.05 -13.46 41.43
N ALA A 585 -60.29 -14.54 41.25
CA ALA A 585 -60.69 -15.89 41.61
C ALA A 585 -60.12 -16.22 43.00
N THR A 586 -60.99 -16.28 44.00
CA THR A 586 -60.64 -16.70 45.35
C THR A 586 -60.69 -18.23 45.44
N THR A 587 -59.55 -18.88 45.73
CA THR A 587 -59.51 -20.35 45.93
C THR A 587 -60.43 -20.71 47.10
N SER A 588 -61.46 -21.53 46.84
CA SER A 588 -62.60 -21.71 47.74
C SER A 588 -63.06 -23.18 47.87
N ASP A 589 -62.15 -24.16 47.72
CA ASP A 589 -62.46 -25.59 47.88
C ASP A 589 -62.95 -25.90 49.32
N ARG A 590 -63.93 -26.80 49.49
CA ARG A 590 -64.47 -27.14 50.81
C ARG A 590 -63.38 -27.70 51.75
N ARG A 591 -62.40 -28.44 51.21
CA ARG A 591 -61.32 -29.08 51.99
C ARG A 591 -60.38 -28.08 52.66
N ILE A 592 -60.31 -26.84 52.15
CA ILE A 592 -59.47 -25.78 52.70
C ILE A 592 -60.23 -24.83 53.63
N LYS A 593 -61.51 -25.11 53.92
CA LYS A 593 -62.36 -24.31 54.81
C LYS A 593 -62.73 -25.10 56.07
N LYS A 594 -62.74 -24.44 57.22
CA LYS A 594 -63.20 -24.97 58.52
C LYS A 594 -64.27 -24.06 59.11
N ASN A 595 -65.08 -24.58 60.04
CA ASN A 595 -66.20 -23.85 60.65
C ASN A 595 -67.17 -23.25 59.61
N ILE A 596 -67.50 -24.04 58.59
CA ILE A 596 -68.43 -23.63 57.54
C ILE A 596 -69.84 -23.59 58.13
N THR A 597 -70.24 -22.42 58.59
CA THR A 597 -71.60 -22.12 59.04
C THR A 597 -72.34 -21.32 57.97
N ASN A 598 -73.67 -21.37 57.99
CA ASN A 598 -74.46 -20.50 57.13
C ASN A 598 -74.19 -19.05 57.51
N ASN A 599 -73.92 -18.24 56.49
CA ASN A 599 -73.92 -16.81 56.63
C ASN A 599 -75.39 -16.34 56.50
N ASN A 600 -75.94 -15.77 57.58
CA ASN A 600 -77.32 -15.27 57.62
C ASN A 600 -77.40 -13.76 57.30
N PHE A 601 -76.36 -13.18 56.72
CA PHE A 601 -76.45 -11.84 56.15
C PHE A 601 -77.31 -11.94 54.90
N GLY A 602 -78.48 -11.29 54.98
CA GLY A 602 -79.54 -11.37 53.98
C GLY A 602 -80.01 -9.98 53.56
N ILE A 603 -81.23 -9.90 53.04
CA ILE A 603 -81.76 -8.69 52.43
C ILE A 603 -81.88 -7.52 53.41
N HIS A 604 -82.21 -7.79 54.68
CA HIS A 604 -82.43 -6.77 55.71
C HIS A 604 -81.18 -5.94 56.08
N LEU A 605 -79.98 -6.44 55.76
CA LEU A 605 -78.71 -5.73 55.95
C LEU A 605 -78.31 -4.97 54.68
N LEU A 606 -78.49 -5.57 53.49
CA LEU A 606 -78.16 -4.91 52.23
C LEU A 606 -79.07 -3.70 51.92
N GLU A 607 -80.32 -3.71 52.36
CA GLU A 607 -81.23 -2.56 52.24
C GLU A 607 -80.69 -1.28 52.92
N LYS A 608 -79.73 -1.41 53.85
CA LYS A 608 -79.11 -0.27 54.52
C LYS A 608 -77.94 0.34 53.74
N ILE A 609 -77.40 -0.37 52.75
CA ILE A 609 -76.24 0.09 51.97
C ILE A 609 -76.68 1.10 50.91
N GLN A 610 -76.01 2.25 50.87
CA GLN A 610 -76.29 3.32 49.93
C GLN A 610 -75.31 3.29 48.75
N VAL A 611 -75.82 3.03 47.55
CA VAL A 611 -75.04 3.19 46.31
C VAL A 611 -75.10 4.65 45.87
N ARG A 612 -73.94 5.29 45.75
CA ARG A 612 -73.77 6.70 45.41
C ARG A 612 -73.18 6.84 44.01
N ASN A 613 -73.53 7.96 43.36
CA ASN A 613 -72.76 8.48 42.24
C ASN A 613 -71.87 9.61 42.77
N PHE A 614 -70.57 9.56 42.50
CA PHE A 614 -69.60 10.53 42.99
C PHE A 614 -68.50 10.79 41.96
N GLU A 615 -67.76 11.88 42.13
CA GLU A 615 -66.58 12.22 41.34
C GLU A 615 -65.38 12.27 42.28
N TYR A 616 -64.21 11.83 41.80
CA TYR A 616 -62.99 11.89 42.60
C TYR A 616 -62.43 13.31 42.56
N LYS A 617 -61.99 13.80 43.71
CA LYS A 617 -61.32 15.09 43.82
C LYS A 617 -59.91 15.01 43.24
N THR A 618 -59.47 16.11 42.65
CA THR A 618 -58.07 16.38 42.32
C THR A 618 -57.24 16.53 43.60
N SER A 619 -55.91 16.42 43.48
CA SER A 619 -55.00 16.63 44.60
C SER A 619 -55.18 18.01 45.25
N GLU A 620 -55.43 19.02 44.43
CA GLU A 620 -55.64 20.41 44.84
C GLU A 620 -56.94 20.56 45.65
N GLU A 621 -58.04 19.97 45.18
CA GLU A 621 -59.33 19.98 45.89
C GLU A 621 -59.28 19.20 47.22
N ILE A 622 -58.43 18.17 47.32
CA ILE A 622 -58.21 17.46 48.59
C ILE A 622 -57.48 18.35 49.60
N ILE A 623 -56.46 19.09 49.15
CA ILE A 623 -55.71 20.02 50.00
C ILE A 623 -56.60 21.15 50.47
N GLU A 624 -57.44 21.70 49.58
CA GLU A 624 -58.36 22.79 49.92
C GLU A 624 -59.36 22.37 51.02
N ASP A 625 -59.96 21.18 50.88
CA ASP A 625 -60.97 20.70 51.83
C ASP A 625 -60.37 20.07 53.10
N SER A 626 -59.10 19.65 53.08
CA SER A 626 -58.43 19.00 54.20
C SER A 626 -56.92 19.34 54.20
N PRO A 627 -56.54 20.56 54.61
CA PRO A 627 -55.16 21.05 54.55
C PRO A 627 -54.14 20.18 55.29
N GLU A 628 -54.58 19.47 56.33
CA GLU A 628 -53.76 18.52 57.08
C GLU A 628 -53.24 17.33 56.24
N LEU A 629 -53.81 17.11 55.05
CA LEU A 629 -53.41 16.04 54.14
C LEU A 629 -52.42 16.51 53.06
N GLU A 630 -51.93 17.75 53.09
CA GLU A 630 -51.07 18.33 52.04
C GLU A 630 -49.88 17.45 51.63
N VAL A 631 -49.18 16.87 52.60
CA VAL A 631 -47.99 16.04 52.37
C VAL A 631 -48.30 14.76 51.59
N ILE A 632 -49.53 14.25 51.69
CA ILE A 632 -49.95 12.98 51.08
C ILE A 632 -51.02 13.14 49.99
N ALA A 633 -51.55 14.36 49.77
CA ALA A 633 -52.68 14.60 48.88
C ALA A 633 -52.44 14.12 47.45
N LYS A 634 -51.20 14.24 46.95
CA LYS A 634 -50.83 13.74 45.63
C LYS A 634 -50.91 12.21 45.51
N ASP A 635 -50.61 11.52 46.60
CA ASP A 635 -50.71 10.05 46.68
C ASP A 635 -52.17 9.59 46.92
N LEU A 636 -53.05 10.48 47.40
CA LEU A 636 -54.48 10.21 47.62
C LEU A 636 -55.36 10.50 46.41
N ALA A 637 -54.96 11.42 45.54
CA ALA A 637 -55.72 11.77 44.36
C ALA A 637 -55.86 10.56 43.43
N ILE A 638 -57.09 10.25 43.05
CA ILE A 638 -57.40 9.16 42.13
C ILE A 638 -57.69 9.77 40.77
N ASP A 639 -56.85 9.44 39.79
CA ASP A 639 -56.98 9.93 38.41
C ASP A 639 -58.13 9.22 37.66
N LYS A 640 -59.37 9.57 38.03
CA LYS A 640 -60.61 9.11 37.39
C LYS A 640 -61.56 10.28 37.21
N SER A 641 -61.84 10.64 35.96
CA SER A 641 -62.76 11.72 35.62
C SER A 641 -64.21 11.25 35.43
N GLY A 642 -65.17 12.13 35.73
CA GLY A 642 -66.60 11.91 35.50
C GLY A 642 -67.31 11.14 36.62
N LYS A 643 -68.63 10.96 36.47
CA LYS A 643 -69.47 10.29 37.48
C LYS A 643 -69.13 8.81 37.58
N ASN A 644 -68.67 8.41 38.76
CA ASN A 644 -68.42 7.03 39.15
C ASN A 644 -69.56 6.53 40.03
N ILE A 645 -69.85 5.24 39.96
CA ILE A 645 -70.82 4.58 40.85
C ILE A 645 -70.06 3.73 41.87
N GLY A 646 -70.51 3.76 43.12
CA GLY A 646 -69.92 2.95 44.18
C GLY A 646 -70.54 3.25 45.53
N VAL A 647 -69.78 3.05 46.59
CA VAL A 647 -70.21 3.26 47.98
C VAL A 647 -69.19 4.14 48.69
N ILE A 648 -69.60 4.86 49.73
CA ILE A 648 -68.69 5.62 50.59
C ILE A 648 -68.20 4.71 51.71
N ALA A 649 -66.89 4.62 51.91
CA ALA A 649 -66.28 3.67 52.83
C ALA A 649 -66.79 3.84 54.28
N GLN A 650 -66.94 5.08 54.74
CA GLN A 650 -67.48 5.40 56.06
C GLN A 650 -68.92 4.93 56.23
N GLU A 651 -69.77 5.13 55.21
CA GLU A 651 -71.18 4.69 55.24
C GLU A 651 -71.27 3.15 55.22
N LEU A 652 -70.41 2.50 54.43
CA LEU A 652 -70.38 1.05 54.34
C LEU A 652 -69.90 0.41 55.66
N GLU A 653 -68.93 1.02 56.34
CA GLU A 653 -68.35 0.50 57.57
C GLU A 653 -69.39 0.36 58.70
N GLU A 654 -70.40 1.23 58.75
CA GLU A 654 -71.49 1.13 59.75
C GLU A 654 -72.38 -0.11 59.54
N VAL A 655 -72.45 -0.63 58.30
CA VAL A 655 -73.33 -1.73 57.92
C VAL A 655 -72.57 -3.04 57.77
N LEU A 656 -71.43 -3.00 57.09
CA LEU A 656 -70.52 -4.12 56.79
C LEU A 656 -69.06 -3.67 57.07
N PRO A 657 -68.67 -3.54 58.35
CA PRO A 657 -67.32 -3.10 58.73
C PRO A 657 -66.22 -3.99 58.13
N GLU A 658 -66.50 -5.27 57.91
CA GLU A 658 -65.57 -6.23 57.31
C GLU A 658 -65.24 -5.97 55.83
N CYS A 659 -66.01 -5.12 55.15
CA CYS A 659 -65.75 -4.71 53.77
C CYS A 659 -64.91 -3.42 53.68
N VAL A 660 -64.50 -2.85 54.82
CA VAL A 660 -63.78 -1.58 54.87
C VAL A 660 -62.48 -1.76 55.63
N GLU A 661 -61.39 -1.36 54.97
CA GLU A 661 -60.06 -1.35 55.56
C GLU A 661 -59.61 0.09 55.77
N THR A 662 -58.95 0.37 56.90
CA THR A 662 -58.34 1.67 57.15
C THR A 662 -56.84 1.54 57.00
N THR A 663 -56.26 2.28 56.05
CA THR A 663 -54.82 2.31 55.80
C THR A 663 -54.07 2.95 56.98
N SER A 664 -52.74 2.77 57.01
CA SER A 664 -51.87 3.35 58.06
C SER A 664 -51.96 4.88 58.16
N ASN A 665 -52.40 5.55 57.11
CA ASN A 665 -52.56 6.99 57.03
C ASN A 665 -54.00 7.45 57.34
N GLY A 666 -54.84 6.55 57.88
CA GLY A 666 -56.22 6.85 58.31
C GLY A 666 -57.27 6.83 57.19
N ILE A 667 -56.87 6.58 55.94
CA ILE A 667 -57.78 6.58 54.79
C ILE A 667 -58.50 5.24 54.70
N LYS A 668 -59.83 5.29 54.49
CA LYS A 668 -60.69 4.11 54.38
C LYS A 668 -60.84 3.68 52.93
N THR A 669 -60.63 2.39 52.68
CA THR A 669 -60.75 1.74 51.37
C THR A 669 -61.76 0.61 51.43
N VAL A 670 -62.54 0.44 50.37
CA VAL A 670 -63.57 -0.60 50.30
C VAL A 670 -63.04 -1.84 49.58
N ASN A 671 -63.16 -3.00 50.22
CA ASN A 671 -63.01 -4.30 49.59
C ASN A 671 -64.40 -4.81 49.16
N SER A 672 -64.66 -4.79 47.86
CA SER A 672 -65.96 -5.14 47.30
C SER A 672 -66.23 -6.65 47.20
N ASP A 673 -65.27 -7.51 47.52
CA ASP A 673 -65.39 -8.95 47.23
C ASP A 673 -66.49 -9.62 48.06
N ASN A 674 -66.67 -9.23 49.33
CA ASN A 674 -67.68 -9.79 50.23
C ASN A 674 -69.12 -9.35 49.87
N LEU A 675 -69.27 -8.12 49.35
CA LEU A 675 -70.55 -7.55 48.95
C LEU A 675 -71.29 -8.42 47.93
N VAL A 676 -70.54 -9.00 46.97
CA VAL A 676 -71.10 -9.89 45.95
C VAL A 676 -71.69 -11.17 46.58
N TRP A 677 -71.03 -11.74 47.59
CA TRP A 677 -71.51 -12.96 48.26
C TRP A 677 -72.76 -12.71 49.12
N TYR A 678 -72.85 -11.56 49.79
CA TYR A 678 -74.06 -11.17 50.52
C TYR A 678 -75.23 -10.91 49.58
N LEU A 679 -74.99 -10.31 48.41
CA LEU A 679 -76.02 -10.08 47.41
C LEU A 679 -76.70 -11.40 46.96
N ILE A 680 -75.94 -12.49 46.84
CA ILE A 680 -76.49 -13.81 46.51
C ILE A 680 -77.49 -14.30 47.56
N ASN A 681 -77.20 -14.12 48.87
CA ASN A 681 -78.12 -14.49 49.93
C ASN A 681 -79.39 -13.64 49.91
N ALA A 682 -79.25 -12.32 49.74
CA ALA A 682 -80.39 -11.41 49.65
C ALA A 682 -81.29 -11.74 48.46
N VAL A 683 -80.72 -12.08 47.30
CA VAL A 683 -81.49 -12.51 46.12
C VAL A 683 -82.25 -13.81 46.40
N LYS A 684 -81.65 -14.79 47.11
CA LYS A 684 -82.35 -16.02 47.52
C LYS A 684 -83.51 -15.74 48.49
N GLU A 685 -83.33 -14.87 49.47
CA GLU A 685 -84.40 -14.47 50.40
C GLU A 685 -85.53 -13.74 49.67
N LEU A 686 -85.19 -12.84 48.75
CA LEU A 686 -86.17 -12.15 47.91
C LEU A 686 -86.96 -13.13 47.05
N SER A 687 -86.25 -14.06 46.39
CA SER A 687 -86.87 -15.10 45.57
C SER A 687 -87.85 -15.96 46.38
N ALA A 688 -87.48 -16.37 47.60
CA ALA A 688 -88.37 -17.12 48.48
C ALA A 688 -89.62 -16.32 48.90
N LYS A 689 -89.47 -15.01 49.18
CA LYS A 689 -90.61 -14.12 49.47
C LYS A 689 -91.54 -13.98 48.25
N VAL A 690 -90.98 -13.88 47.04
CA VAL A 690 -91.76 -13.80 45.80
C VAL A 690 -92.52 -15.10 45.55
N THR A 691 -91.89 -16.27 45.66
CA THR A 691 -92.58 -17.56 45.50
C THR A 691 -93.68 -17.76 46.54
N ALA A 692 -93.48 -17.30 47.79
CA ALA A 692 -94.51 -17.33 48.82
C ALA A 692 -95.68 -16.38 48.51
N LEU A 693 -95.42 -15.24 47.86
CA LEU A 693 -96.45 -14.31 47.38
C LEU A 693 -97.21 -14.85 46.15
N GLU A 694 -96.56 -15.62 45.27
CA GLU A 694 -97.19 -16.23 44.09
C GLU A 694 -98.04 -17.48 44.43
N ALA A 695 -97.74 -18.14 45.55
CA ALA A 695 -98.48 -19.31 46.05
C ALA A 695 -99.67 -18.94 46.96
N ALA A 696 -99.79 -17.68 47.36
CA ALA A 696 -100.89 -17.10 48.12
C ALA A 696 -101.89 -16.43 47.16
#